data_AF-A0A0G1J355-F1
#
_entry.id   AF-A0A0G1J355-F1
#
_cell.length_a   1.000
_cell.length_b   1.000
_cell.length_c   1.000
_cell.angle_alpha   90.00
_cell.angle_beta   90.00
_cell.angle_gamma   90.00
#
_symmetry.space_group_name_H-M   'P 1'
#
loop_
_entity.id
_entity.type
_entity.pdbx_description
1 polymer ?
#
loop_
_entity_poly.entity_id
_entity_poly.type
_entity_poly.pdbx_seq_one_letter_code
_entity_poly.pdbx_strand_id
1 'polypeptide(L)'
;MGVDQKKLSLIIFFALIVRLVLAFSPSFTVDMNNWIAWSGMLAEAGPRGFYLLPGWTDYTPGFLYYLWILGVINKSLYFNAWLYPFLIKLPVVLADIGIGILLYKVLLKRRPKLATFAFFAYILNPVVVFANSIWGQTDGLIALFLLLAAYFLAEKKNVLFSALFWVLALLVKPQALFSLPVLLTYLWLKFKPKQAALFVVTAAFSVFILGLPFFIDKNPILGLPALILKMSNESPFTSVMAFNFWALVKGMWIPDSGTFLGISYLSWGAVLFVSAICLVINKLVKSERKPQHLYFSLGLTYLAFSLFSTRVHERYILVSLPFFLLSAGLIYSKFELALYFVVSALALINIYHPYAYYTPESFLSNPGLLEATTSSYKFFSLLFVLIFFAYFFKERISKQFNFDFKFAAITRVGWLQNPKNEYFDEVYHAFTARQILNGNPKAWEWWNTPPEGFAYEWTHPPLAKLGMVLGMKIFGENSFGWRIPGAMMGVGSVFLVYLIAKKIFKDELLGILSAGAFSLDGLPLVMSRIGMNDSYLLFFVLLCLYLFLTDKLFLSAIAFGLAISSKWSGVWVLPILFVSHFVFKKKIKINYLWFLILPVVVYLATYAPMFLTGHGIDIFWGMQKQMWWYHTQLKATHPYTSSWWSWPFLARPIYLYTSNEVGGAVSRIYAMGNPIVFWGGLASIIVSFVYTLKFRIKKLALIIFSYLVFFVPWAASPRIMFLYHYLPSIPFLAMALGYILRRNLKLIVPAVTIALLLFLYFYPHWAGLNIPLVLDTSYYWFSSWR
;
A
#
# COMPACT_ATOMS: atom_id res chain seq x y z
N MET A 1 25.33 -31.51 2.14
CA MET A 1 24.20 -31.77 1.22
C MET A 1 24.48 -31.06 -0.10
N GLY A 2 25.22 -31.73 -0.99
CA GLY A 2 25.50 -31.22 -2.33
C GLY A 2 24.23 -31.27 -3.17
N VAL A 3 23.85 -30.15 -3.78
CA VAL A 3 22.92 -30.18 -4.90
C VAL A 3 23.65 -30.90 -6.03
N ASP A 4 23.09 -32.00 -6.51
CA ASP A 4 23.63 -32.75 -7.64
C ASP A 4 23.81 -31.80 -8.84
N GLN A 5 25.07 -31.49 -9.17
CA GLN A 5 25.41 -30.52 -10.21
C GLN A 5 24.84 -30.93 -11.57
N LYS A 6 24.68 -32.23 -11.83
CA LYS A 6 24.03 -32.73 -13.06
C LYS A 6 22.56 -32.34 -13.10
N LYS A 7 21.85 -32.49 -11.97
CA LYS A 7 20.42 -32.12 -11.85
C LYS A 7 20.21 -30.62 -12.05
N LEU A 8 21.11 -29.78 -11.52
CA LEU A 8 21.04 -28.33 -11.73
C LEU A 8 21.32 -27.94 -13.19
N SER A 9 22.34 -28.53 -13.83
CA SER A 9 22.63 -28.26 -15.24
C SER A 9 21.47 -28.65 -16.16
N LEU A 10 20.84 -29.81 -15.91
CA LEU A 10 19.65 -30.25 -16.64
C LEU A 10 18.47 -29.28 -16.49
N ILE A 11 18.30 -28.76 -15.27
CA ILE A 11 17.28 -27.78 -14.91
C ILE A 11 17.51 -26.42 -15.59
N ILE A 12 18.76 -25.92 -15.58
CA ILE A 12 19.14 -24.67 -16.24
C ILE A 12 18.89 -24.80 -17.74
N PHE A 13 19.26 -25.95 -18.30
CA PHE A 13 19.03 -26.27 -19.71
C PHE A 13 17.55 -26.28 -20.07
N PHE A 14 16.69 -26.92 -19.26
CA PHE A 14 15.24 -26.90 -19.47
C PHE A 14 14.67 -25.48 -19.43
N ALA A 15 15.06 -24.69 -18.43
CA ALA A 15 14.65 -23.29 -18.30
C ALA A 15 15.11 -22.42 -19.48
N LEU A 16 16.33 -22.66 -19.99
CA LEU A 16 16.85 -22.02 -21.20
C LEU A 16 16.00 -22.38 -22.43
N ILE A 17 15.66 -23.67 -22.61
CA ILE A 17 14.82 -24.10 -23.73
C ILE A 17 13.46 -23.40 -23.69
N VAL A 18 12.79 -23.39 -22.54
CA VAL A 18 11.48 -22.71 -22.40
C VAL A 18 11.60 -21.24 -22.79
N ARG A 19 12.65 -20.55 -22.34
CA ARG A 19 12.89 -19.14 -22.65
C ARG A 19 13.18 -18.90 -24.14
N LEU A 20 13.95 -19.77 -24.79
CA LEU A 20 14.24 -19.68 -26.22
C LEU A 20 13.01 -19.98 -27.08
N VAL A 21 12.21 -20.98 -26.71
CA VAL A 21 10.96 -21.31 -27.41
C VAL A 21 9.99 -20.12 -27.36
N LEU A 22 9.81 -19.50 -26.19
CA LEU A 22 8.96 -18.33 -26.04
C LEU A 22 9.51 -17.08 -26.76
N ALA A 23 10.81 -17.04 -27.09
CA ALA A 23 11.38 -15.93 -27.86
C ALA A 23 10.88 -15.90 -29.32
N PHE A 24 10.43 -17.04 -29.86
CA PHE A 24 9.77 -17.12 -31.16
C PHE A 24 8.32 -16.62 -31.15
N SER A 25 7.73 -16.34 -29.99
CA SER A 25 6.38 -15.78 -29.92
C SER A 25 6.32 -14.38 -30.55
N PRO A 26 5.17 -13.99 -31.13
CA PRO A 26 4.97 -12.65 -31.69
C PRO A 26 5.33 -11.56 -30.69
N SER A 27 6.15 -10.61 -31.14
CA SER A 27 6.63 -9.49 -30.34
C SER A 27 5.63 -8.33 -30.38
N PHE A 28 5.82 -7.33 -29.53
CA PHE A 28 5.15 -6.06 -29.75
C PHE A 28 5.69 -5.40 -31.02
N THR A 29 4.84 -5.33 -32.05
CA THR A 29 5.25 -5.01 -33.43
C THR A 29 5.93 -3.66 -33.55
N VAL A 30 5.45 -2.64 -32.83
CA VAL A 30 6.01 -1.28 -32.91
C VAL A 30 7.47 -1.26 -32.47
N ASP A 31 7.77 -1.77 -31.27
CA ASP A 31 9.14 -1.78 -30.74
C ASP A 31 10.06 -2.69 -31.57
N MET A 32 9.57 -3.86 -31.98
CA MET A 32 10.37 -4.80 -32.75
C MET A 32 10.74 -4.24 -34.13
N ASN A 33 9.80 -3.56 -34.79
CA ASN A 33 10.06 -2.89 -36.07
C ASN A 33 11.12 -1.78 -35.91
N ASN A 34 11.07 -1.02 -34.80
CA ASN A 34 12.11 -0.03 -34.50
C ASN A 34 13.48 -0.68 -34.34
N TRP A 35 13.58 -1.81 -33.63
CA TRP A 35 14.85 -2.54 -33.50
C TRP A 35 15.41 -3.04 -34.83
N ILE A 36 14.54 -3.60 -35.68
CA ILE A 36 14.91 -4.08 -37.02
C ILE A 36 15.36 -2.92 -37.91
N ALA A 37 14.62 -1.81 -37.90
CA ALA A 37 14.95 -0.60 -38.65
C ALA A 37 16.31 -0.03 -38.21
N TRP A 38 16.53 0.13 -36.90
CA TRP A 38 17.81 0.62 -36.37
C TRP A 38 18.97 -0.30 -36.69
N SER A 39 18.76 -1.62 -36.65
CA SER A 39 19.75 -2.61 -37.05
C SER A 39 20.16 -2.44 -38.53
N GLY A 40 19.18 -2.24 -39.42
CA GLY A 40 19.44 -1.94 -40.85
C GLY A 40 20.18 -0.61 -41.05
N MET A 41 19.70 0.46 -40.41
CA MET A 41 20.32 1.79 -40.45
C MET A 41 21.77 1.77 -39.98
N LEU A 42 22.07 1.04 -38.89
CA LEU A 42 23.43 0.85 -38.38
C LEU A 42 24.31 0.07 -39.36
N ALA A 43 23.76 -0.93 -40.05
CA ALA A 43 24.51 -1.69 -41.04
C ALA A 43 24.88 -0.85 -42.27
N GLU A 44 24.09 0.18 -42.58
CA GLU A 44 24.33 1.10 -43.71
C GLU A 44 25.23 2.27 -43.34
N ALA A 45 24.90 3.01 -42.29
CA ALA A 45 25.62 4.24 -41.91
C ALA A 45 26.76 4.01 -40.90
N GLY A 46 26.81 2.83 -40.29
CA GLY A 46 27.71 2.53 -39.17
C GLY A 46 27.36 3.33 -37.89
N PRO A 47 28.08 3.07 -36.78
CA PRO A 47 27.90 3.80 -35.51
C PRO A 47 28.11 5.31 -35.65
N ARG A 48 29.06 5.73 -36.50
CA ARG A 48 29.45 7.13 -36.74
C ARG A 48 28.32 7.93 -37.40
N GLY A 49 27.59 7.32 -38.32
CA GLY A 49 26.50 7.96 -39.08
C GLY A 49 25.11 7.80 -38.47
N PHE A 50 24.92 6.89 -37.50
CA PHE A 50 23.58 6.51 -37.02
C PHE A 50 22.73 7.69 -36.55
N TYR A 51 23.26 8.55 -35.68
CA TYR A 51 22.55 9.73 -35.16
C TYR A 51 22.49 10.93 -36.13
N LEU A 52 22.95 10.75 -37.37
CA LEU A 52 22.85 11.73 -38.45
C LEU A 52 21.71 11.39 -39.43
N LEU A 53 21.18 10.17 -39.35
CA LEU A 53 20.11 9.71 -40.23
C LEU A 53 18.79 10.41 -39.91
N PRO A 54 17.94 10.67 -40.91
CA PRO A 54 16.59 11.15 -40.69
C PRO A 54 15.74 10.05 -40.01
N GLY A 55 15.00 10.40 -38.97
CA GLY A 55 14.11 9.49 -38.25
C GLY A 55 14.31 9.48 -36.73
N TRP A 56 13.56 8.61 -36.04
CA TRP A 56 13.65 8.44 -34.59
C TRP A 56 14.87 7.55 -34.25
N THR A 57 16.00 8.16 -33.86
CA THR A 57 17.26 7.47 -33.55
C THR A 57 17.69 7.71 -32.11
N ASP A 58 16.77 7.51 -31.16
CA ASP A 58 16.92 8.01 -29.79
C ASP A 58 17.13 6.89 -28.77
N TYR A 59 18.29 6.24 -28.88
CA TYR A 59 18.69 5.15 -28.00
C TYR A 59 20.19 5.18 -27.71
N THR A 60 20.62 4.75 -26.53
CA THR A 60 22.03 4.81 -26.12
C THR A 60 22.90 3.71 -26.75
N PRO A 61 24.22 3.93 -26.94
CA PRO A 61 25.09 3.05 -27.74
C PRO A 61 25.14 1.56 -27.37
N GLY A 62 24.92 1.20 -26.11
CA GLY A 62 25.22 -0.14 -25.58
C GLY A 62 24.47 -1.27 -26.29
N PHE A 63 23.16 -1.11 -26.52
CA PHE A 63 22.40 -2.11 -27.30
C PHE A 63 22.58 -1.94 -28.81
N LEU A 64 22.87 -0.71 -29.27
CA LEU A 64 23.10 -0.42 -30.68
C LEU A 64 24.33 -1.15 -31.25
N TYR A 65 25.38 -1.37 -30.45
CA TYR A 65 26.50 -2.23 -30.89
C TYR A 65 26.04 -3.64 -31.29
N TYR A 66 25.10 -4.22 -30.54
CA TYR A 66 24.57 -5.54 -30.87
C TYR A 66 23.74 -5.50 -32.15
N LEU A 67 22.86 -4.51 -32.29
CA LEU A 67 22.07 -4.31 -33.51
C LEU A 67 22.95 -4.06 -34.72
N TRP A 68 24.04 -3.32 -34.57
CA TRP A 68 24.99 -3.07 -35.66
C TRP A 68 25.61 -4.36 -36.18
N ILE A 69 26.12 -5.21 -35.27
CA ILE A 69 26.67 -6.52 -35.64
C ILE A 69 25.61 -7.36 -36.35
N LEU A 70 24.40 -7.41 -35.79
CA LEU A 70 23.31 -8.21 -36.33
C LEU A 70 22.88 -7.73 -37.73
N GLY A 71 22.78 -6.43 -37.93
CA GLY A 71 22.43 -5.83 -39.21
C GLY A 71 23.50 -6.07 -40.28
N VAL A 72 24.78 -5.99 -39.93
CA VAL A 72 25.89 -6.32 -40.85
C VAL A 72 25.82 -7.78 -41.28
N ILE A 73 25.57 -8.71 -40.35
CA ILE A 73 25.41 -10.14 -40.69
C ILE A 73 24.17 -10.36 -41.57
N ASN A 74 23.07 -9.64 -41.27
CA ASN A 74 21.82 -9.74 -42.02
C ASN A 74 21.98 -9.34 -43.50
N LYS A 75 22.88 -8.40 -43.83
CA LYS A 75 23.18 -8.04 -45.23
C LYS A 75 23.69 -9.22 -46.06
N SER A 76 24.32 -10.21 -45.42
CA SER A 76 24.85 -11.40 -46.10
C SER A 76 23.93 -12.60 -46.00
N LEU A 77 23.26 -12.79 -44.86
CA LEU A 77 22.47 -14.00 -44.57
C LEU A 77 20.96 -13.87 -44.78
N TYR A 78 20.44 -12.65 -44.96
CA TYR A 78 19.01 -12.36 -45.20
C TYR A 78 18.08 -13.10 -44.23
N PHE A 79 18.11 -12.74 -42.95
CA PHE A 79 17.27 -13.35 -41.94
C PHE A 79 15.78 -13.20 -42.26
N ASN A 80 15.05 -14.30 -42.13
CA ASN A 80 13.60 -14.31 -42.33
C ASN A 80 12.84 -13.64 -41.17
N ALA A 81 11.53 -13.46 -41.36
CA ALA A 81 10.64 -12.75 -40.45
C ALA A 81 10.54 -13.34 -39.03
N TRP A 82 10.97 -14.60 -38.82
CA TRP A 82 10.95 -15.25 -37.50
C TRP A 82 12.33 -15.24 -36.84
N LEU A 83 13.39 -15.44 -37.64
CA LEU A 83 14.77 -15.50 -37.16
C LEU A 83 15.27 -14.13 -36.72
N TYR A 84 14.98 -13.06 -37.47
CA TYR A 84 15.52 -11.73 -37.16
C TYR A 84 15.01 -11.18 -35.80
N PRO A 85 13.67 -11.18 -35.51
CA PRO A 85 13.19 -10.78 -34.19
C PRO A 85 13.71 -11.66 -33.05
N PHE A 86 13.83 -12.97 -33.29
CA PHE A 86 14.39 -13.89 -32.29
C PHE A 86 15.83 -13.52 -31.92
N LEU A 87 16.67 -13.26 -32.93
CA LEU A 87 18.06 -12.86 -32.70
C LEU A 87 18.14 -11.53 -31.95
N ILE A 88 17.30 -10.54 -32.29
CA ILE A 88 17.24 -9.27 -31.54
C ILE A 88 16.95 -9.48 -30.05
N LYS A 89 16.09 -10.43 -29.69
CA LYS A 89 15.74 -10.75 -28.28
C LYS A 89 16.82 -11.55 -27.55
N LEU A 90 17.71 -12.22 -28.27
CA LEU A 90 18.65 -13.19 -27.70
C LEU A 90 19.52 -12.61 -26.56
N PRO A 91 20.11 -11.41 -26.65
CA PRO A 91 20.93 -10.85 -25.56
C PRO A 91 20.16 -10.70 -24.26
N VAL A 92 18.89 -10.31 -24.34
CA VAL A 92 18.01 -10.13 -23.19
C VAL A 92 17.65 -11.47 -22.56
N VAL A 93 17.38 -12.49 -23.37
CA VAL A 93 17.13 -13.86 -22.88
C VAL A 93 18.37 -14.40 -22.16
N LEU A 94 19.56 -14.20 -22.74
CA LEU A 94 20.82 -14.57 -22.11
C LEU A 94 21.08 -13.76 -20.83
N ALA A 95 20.67 -12.49 -20.80
CA ALA A 95 20.81 -11.65 -19.63
C ALA A 95 19.98 -12.18 -18.45
N ASP A 96 18.74 -12.59 -18.69
CA ASP A 96 17.88 -13.20 -17.67
C ASP A 96 18.50 -14.47 -17.09
N ILE A 97 19.09 -15.31 -17.94
CA ILE A 97 19.81 -16.51 -17.52
C ILE A 97 21.03 -16.15 -16.68
N GLY A 98 21.80 -15.15 -17.11
CA GLY A 98 22.91 -14.60 -16.35
C GLY A 98 22.50 -14.12 -14.95
N ILE A 99 21.33 -13.45 -14.85
CA ILE A 99 20.76 -13.03 -13.56
C ILE A 99 20.44 -14.25 -12.71
N GLY A 100 19.72 -15.24 -13.25
CA GLY A 100 19.41 -16.48 -12.55
C GLY A 100 20.66 -17.17 -12.00
N ILE A 101 21.68 -17.34 -12.84
CA ILE A 101 22.97 -17.95 -12.46
C ILE A 101 23.65 -17.12 -11.36
N LEU A 102 23.62 -15.80 -11.45
CA LEU A 102 24.23 -14.92 -10.45
C LEU A 102 23.51 -15.01 -9.10
N LEU A 103 22.18 -15.01 -9.10
CA LEU A 103 21.35 -15.24 -7.90
C LEU A 103 21.71 -16.58 -7.25
N TYR A 104 21.75 -17.65 -8.05
CA TYR A 104 22.14 -18.99 -7.60
C TYR A 104 23.55 -18.96 -6.98
N LYS A 105 24.54 -18.40 -7.68
CA LYS A 105 25.94 -18.37 -7.25
C LYS A 105 26.15 -17.59 -5.94
N VAL A 106 25.48 -16.46 -5.78
CA VAL A 106 25.57 -15.65 -4.56
C VAL A 106 24.90 -16.37 -3.38
N LEU A 107 23.74 -16.98 -3.60
CA LEU A 107 23.00 -17.67 -2.55
C LEU A 107 23.58 -19.04 -2.21
N LEU A 108 24.19 -19.77 -3.15
CA LEU A 108 24.68 -21.13 -2.94
C LEU A 108 25.64 -21.21 -1.73
N LYS A 109 26.53 -20.22 -1.63
CA LYS A 109 27.53 -20.14 -0.55
C LYS A 109 26.93 -19.92 0.84
N ARG A 110 25.76 -19.30 0.92
CA ARG A 110 25.16 -18.83 2.19
C ARG A 110 23.88 -19.59 2.56
N ARG A 111 23.11 -20.00 1.55
CA ARG A 111 21.74 -20.54 1.62
C ARG A 111 21.49 -21.52 0.45
N PRO A 112 22.13 -22.69 0.42
CA PRO A 112 22.06 -23.61 -0.72
C PRO A 112 20.62 -24.05 -1.06
N LYS A 113 19.76 -24.26 -0.05
CA LYS A 113 18.34 -24.62 -0.25
C LYS A 113 17.54 -23.54 -0.98
N LEU A 114 17.92 -22.26 -0.84
CA LEU A 114 17.24 -21.13 -1.48
C LEU A 114 17.86 -20.75 -2.82
N ALA A 115 19.09 -21.18 -3.10
CA ALA A 115 19.78 -20.83 -4.34
C ALA A 115 19.02 -21.32 -5.57
N THR A 116 18.64 -22.60 -5.58
CA THR A 116 17.83 -23.20 -6.65
C THR A 116 16.45 -22.54 -6.75
N PHE A 117 15.82 -22.27 -5.60
CA PHE A 117 14.53 -21.57 -5.57
C PHE A 117 14.62 -20.18 -6.19
N ALA A 118 15.62 -19.38 -5.85
CA ALA A 118 15.79 -18.02 -6.38
C ALA A 118 16.09 -18.02 -7.89
N PHE A 119 16.86 -19.00 -8.37
CA PHE A 119 17.06 -19.18 -9.81
C PHE A 119 15.72 -19.33 -10.53
N PHE A 120 14.89 -20.28 -10.11
CA PHE A 120 13.60 -20.54 -10.75
C PHE A 120 12.59 -19.42 -10.53
N ALA A 121 12.53 -18.86 -9.33
CA ALA A 121 11.60 -17.79 -8.99
C ALA A 121 11.85 -16.52 -9.83
N TYR A 122 13.05 -16.34 -10.38
CA TYR A 122 13.35 -15.29 -11.37
C TYR A 122 13.14 -15.77 -12.81
N ILE A 123 13.73 -16.90 -13.18
CA ILE A 123 13.72 -17.38 -14.57
C ILE A 123 12.32 -17.77 -15.05
N LEU A 124 11.46 -18.27 -14.18
CA LEU A 124 10.08 -18.61 -14.50
C LEU A 124 9.10 -17.50 -14.08
N ASN A 125 9.60 -16.33 -13.67
CA ASN A 125 8.73 -15.22 -13.29
C ASN A 125 7.94 -14.75 -14.52
N PRO A 126 6.60 -14.82 -14.51
CA PRO A 126 5.78 -14.51 -15.68
C PRO A 126 6.01 -13.11 -16.24
N VAL A 127 6.21 -12.09 -15.39
CA VAL A 127 6.45 -10.72 -15.88
C VAL A 127 7.80 -10.60 -16.60
N VAL A 128 8.83 -11.30 -16.10
CA VAL A 128 10.16 -11.31 -16.73
C VAL A 128 10.09 -12.06 -18.05
N VAL A 129 9.45 -13.23 -18.08
CA VAL A 129 9.22 -14.00 -19.31
C VAL A 129 8.48 -13.17 -20.36
N PHE A 130 7.40 -12.50 -19.95
CA PHE A 130 6.58 -11.70 -20.84
C PHE A 130 7.33 -10.49 -21.40
N ALA A 131 7.96 -9.69 -20.55
CA ALA A 131 8.69 -8.49 -20.96
C ALA A 131 9.89 -8.78 -21.87
N ASN A 132 10.63 -9.84 -21.56
CA ASN A 132 11.94 -10.07 -22.14
C ASN A 132 11.90 -11.11 -23.27
N SER A 133 11.28 -12.26 -23.02
CA SER A 133 11.22 -13.34 -24.03
C SER A 133 10.11 -13.09 -25.04
N ILE A 134 8.91 -12.67 -24.62
CA ILE A 134 7.79 -12.47 -25.55
C ILE A 134 7.89 -11.09 -26.22
N TRP A 135 7.90 -10.01 -25.43
CA TRP A 135 7.90 -8.64 -25.95
C TRP A 135 9.26 -8.25 -26.57
N GLY A 136 10.38 -8.53 -25.89
CA GLY A 136 11.72 -8.20 -26.38
C GLY A 136 12.30 -6.88 -25.83
N GLN A 137 11.92 -6.50 -24.62
CA GLN A 137 12.44 -5.30 -23.96
C GLN A 137 13.85 -5.51 -23.39
N THR A 138 14.65 -4.43 -23.38
CA THR A 138 16.06 -4.47 -22.96
C THR A 138 16.29 -4.30 -21.45
N ASP A 139 15.24 -4.23 -20.63
CA ASP A 139 15.35 -3.99 -19.18
C ASP A 139 16.08 -5.12 -18.44
N GLY A 140 16.03 -6.35 -18.95
CA GLY A 140 16.83 -7.48 -18.43
C GLY A 140 18.34 -7.26 -18.52
N LEU A 141 18.83 -6.57 -19.56
CA LEU A 141 20.26 -6.25 -19.71
C LEU A 141 20.73 -5.25 -18.64
N ILE A 142 19.94 -4.21 -18.38
CA ILE A 142 20.22 -3.23 -17.32
C ILE A 142 20.25 -3.94 -15.97
N ALA A 143 19.25 -4.78 -15.69
CA ALA A 143 19.16 -5.52 -14.45
C ALA A 143 20.38 -6.43 -14.23
N LEU A 144 20.84 -7.14 -15.26
CA LEU A 144 22.05 -7.96 -15.19
C LEU A 144 23.28 -7.13 -14.90
N PHE A 145 23.52 -6.08 -15.67
CA PHE A 145 24.73 -5.27 -15.53
C PHE A 145 24.79 -4.53 -14.20
N LEU A 146 23.67 -4.02 -13.69
CA LEU A 146 23.63 -3.44 -12.35
C LEU A 146 23.81 -4.48 -11.25
N LEU A 147 23.26 -5.69 -11.42
CA LEU A 147 23.47 -6.78 -10.47
C LEU A 147 24.94 -7.24 -10.46
N LEU A 148 25.60 -7.28 -11.62
CA LEU A 148 27.04 -7.54 -11.73
C LEU A 148 27.86 -6.40 -11.10
N ALA A 149 27.50 -5.14 -11.33
CA ALA A 149 28.15 -4.00 -10.70
C ALA A 149 28.09 -4.09 -9.17
N ALA A 150 26.91 -4.41 -8.63
CA ALA A 150 26.70 -4.63 -7.20
C ALA A 150 27.44 -5.88 -6.68
N TYR A 151 27.46 -6.97 -7.44
CA TYR A 151 28.18 -8.20 -7.11
C TYR A 151 29.69 -7.97 -7.01
N PHE A 152 30.28 -7.33 -8.02
CA PHE A 152 31.71 -7.06 -8.01
C PHE A 152 32.09 -6.10 -6.88
N LEU A 153 31.23 -5.13 -6.56
CA LEU A 153 31.44 -4.22 -5.45
C LEU A 153 31.33 -4.92 -4.08
N ALA A 154 30.20 -5.56 -3.80
CA ALA A 154 29.91 -6.08 -2.45
C ALA A 154 30.49 -7.46 -2.18
N GLU A 155 30.58 -8.34 -3.18
CA GLU A 155 31.05 -9.73 -3.00
C GLU A 155 32.53 -9.89 -3.34
N LYS A 156 32.99 -9.21 -4.41
CA LYS A 156 34.38 -9.33 -4.90
C LYS A 156 35.28 -8.19 -4.48
N LYS A 157 34.73 -7.09 -3.94
CA LYS A 157 35.48 -5.87 -3.60
C LYS A 157 36.31 -5.32 -4.77
N ASN A 158 35.87 -5.57 -6.00
CA ASN A 158 36.55 -5.12 -7.21
C ASN A 158 35.79 -3.91 -7.80
N VAL A 159 36.39 -2.74 -7.59
CA VAL A 159 35.78 -1.46 -7.95
C VAL A 159 35.87 -1.17 -9.45
N LEU A 160 36.92 -1.64 -10.13
CA LEU A 160 37.11 -1.49 -11.57
C LEU A 160 35.98 -2.19 -12.34
N PHE A 161 35.76 -3.50 -12.09
CA PHE A 161 34.67 -4.23 -12.73
C PHE A 161 33.31 -3.69 -12.34
N SER A 162 33.14 -3.22 -11.09
CA SER A 162 31.90 -2.57 -10.69
C SER A 162 31.60 -1.34 -11.55
N ALA A 163 32.60 -0.48 -11.79
CA ALA A 163 32.46 0.70 -12.65
C ALA A 163 32.16 0.30 -14.10
N LEU A 164 32.88 -0.67 -14.65
CA LEU A 164 32.69 -1.16 -16.02
C LEU A 164 31.26 -1.67 -16.25
N PHE A 165 30.76 -2.53 -15.37
CA PHE A 165 29.39 -3.06 -15.50
C PHE A 165 28.33 -1.98 -15.26
N TRP A 166 28.57 -1.00 -14.38
CA TRP A 166 27.67 0.14 -14.23
C TRP A 166 27.61 0.99 -15.51
N VAL A 167 28.75 1.22 -16.16
CA VAL A 167 28.80 1.92 -17.47
C VAL A 167 28.09 1.13 -18.56
N LEU A 168 28.26 -0.20 -18.62
CA LEU A 168 27.51 -1.03 -19.56
C LEU A 168 25.99 -0.91 -19.34
N ALA A 169 25.53 -0.87 -18.08
CA ALA A 169 24.13 -0.61 -17.77
C ALA A 169 23.67 0.77 -18.28
N LEU A 170 24.48 1.81 -18.07
CA LEU A 170 24.23 3.19 -18.51
C LEU A 170 24.12 3.31 -20.03
N LEU A 171 25.00 2.62 -20.75
CA LEU A 171 25.00 2.61 -22.21
C LEU A 171 23.85 1.76 -22.78
N VAL A 172 23.32 0.78 -22.03
CA VAL A 172 22.09 0.08 -22.42
C VAL A 172 20.90 1.00 -22.28
N LYS A 173 20.72 1.67 -21.13
CA LYS A 173 19.78 2.79 -21.00
C LYS A 173 20.16 3.79 -19.88
N PRO A 174 19.74 5.07 -19.98
CA PRO A 174 20.06 6.12 -19.02
C PRO A 174 19.57 5.88 -17.58
N GLN A 175 18.55 5.04 -17.39
CA GLN A 175 17.95 4.74 -16.08
C GLN A 175 18.98 4.08 -15.12
N ALA A 176 20.12 3.60 -15.62
CA ALA A 176 21.23 3.16 -14.77
C ALA A 176 21.77 4.28 -13.84
N LEU A 177 21.64 5.55 -14.24
CA LEU A 177 22.09 6.72 -13.45
C LEU A 177 21.47 6.75 -12.04
N PHE A 178 20.22 6.29 -11.91
CA PHE A 178 19.51 6.30 -10.64
C PHE A 178 20.15 5.40 -9.57
N SER A 179 20.94 4.40 -9.97
CA SER A 179 21.67 3.55 -9.03
C SER A 179 22.91 4.21 -8.42
N LEU A 180 23.44 5.28 -9.04
CA LEU A 180 24.72 5.87 -8.71
C LEU A 180 24.79 6.43 -7.27
N PRO A 181 23.78 7.17 -6.74
CA PRO A 181 23.83 7.66 -5.35
C PRO A 181 23.99 6.54 -4.33
N VAL A 182 23.35 5.39 -4.54
CA VAL A 182 23.45 4.22 -3.65
C VAL A 182 24.83 3.54 -3.78
N LEU A 183 25.35 3.38 -4.99
CA LEU A 183 26.67 2.79 -5.23
C LEU A 183 27.79 3.65 -4.64
N LEU A 184 27.75 4.98 -4.87
CA LEU A 184 28.71 5.92 -4.31
C LEU A 184 28.62 5.99 -2.78
N THR A 185 27.42 5.98 -2.22
CA THR A 185 27.23 5.90 -0.76
C THR A 185 27.87 4.63 -0.21
N TYR A 186 27.64 3.47 -0.85
CA TYR A 186 28.23 2.21 -0.41
C TYR A 186 29.76 2.21 -0.52
N LEU A 187 30.31 2.75 -1.63
CA LEU A 187 31.75 2.95 -1.82
C LEU A 187 32.33 3.81 -0.70
N TRP A 188 31.75 4.97 -0.43
CA TRP A 188 32.20 5.89 0.62
C TRP A 188 32.15 5.24 2.02
N LEU A 189 31.14 4.42 2.30
CA LEU A 189 30.96 3.75 3.59
C LEU A 189 31.87 2.53 3.83
N LYS A 190 32.43 1.92 2.76
CA LYS A 190 33.14 0.62 2.84
C LYS A 190 34.54 0.60 2.25
N PHE A 191 34.89 1.55 1.40
CA PHE A 191 36.14 1.55 0.63
C PHE A 191 36.96 2.81 0.91
N LYS A 192 38.25 2.76 0.59
CA LYS A 192 39.15 3.92 0.73
C LYS A 192 38.80 4.99 -0.32
N PRO A 193 39.02 6.29 -0.04
CA PRO A 193 38.76 7.37 -1.00
C PRO A 193 39.42 7.16 -2.37
N LYS A 194 40.65 6.62 -2.42
CA LYS A 194 41.34 6.27 -3.68
C LYS A 194 40.57 5.25 -4.54
N GLN A 195 39.89 4.30 -3.91
CA GLN A 195 39.07 3.31 -4.63
C GLN A 195 37.79 3.94 -5.15
N ALA A 196 37.16 4.84 -4.39
CA ALA A 196 36.02 5.62 -4.89
C ALA A 196 36.41 6.51 -6.08
N ALA A 197 37.58 7.17 -6.02
CA ALA A 197 38.12 7.92 -7.15
C ALA A 197 38.38 7.01 -8.36
N LEU A 198 38.95 5.82 -8.15
CA LEU A 198 39.17 4.83 -9.21
C LEU A 198 37.85 4.41 -9.88
N PHE A 199 36.77 4.23 -9.12
CA PHE A 199 35.44 3.96 -9.70
C PHE A 199 35.03 5.07 -10.67
N VAL A 200 35.10 6.33 -10.21
CA VAL A 200 34.66 7.50 -10.99
C VAL A 200 35.49 7.68 -12.25
N VAL A 201 36.83 7.59 -12.14
CA VAL A 201 37.74 7.72 -13.28
C VAL A 201 37.51 6.58 -14.28
N THR A 202 37.39 5.34 -13.80
CA THR A 202 37.12 4.18 -14.67
C THR A 202 35.78 4.35 -15.38
N ALA A 203 34.74 4.80 -14.66
CA ALA A 203 33.42 5.03 -15.24
C ALA A 203 33.46 6.13 -16.31
N ALA A 204 34.06 7.28 -16.02
CA ALA A 204 34.17 8.39 -16.97
C ALA A 204 34.96 7.98 -18.23
N PHE A 205 36.11 7.33 -18.06
CA PHE A 205 36.94 6.85 -19.16
C PHE A 205 36.21 5.80 -20.02
N SER A 206 35.49 4.87 -19.39
CA SER A 206 34.74 3.83 -20.12
C SER A 206 33.55 4.40 -20.87
N VAL A 207 32.83 5.38 -20.29
CA VAL A 207 31.76 6.11 -21.00
C VAL A 207 32.31 6.80 -22.23
N PHE A 208 33.45 7.48 -22.08
CA PHE A 208 34.11 8.17 -23.19
C PHE A 208 34.51 7.19 -24.31
N ILE A 209 35.26 6.14 -24.00
CA ILE A 209 35.74 5.16 -25.01
C ILE A 209 34.57 4.46 -25.70
N LEU A 210 33.60 3.95 -24.94
CA LEU A 210 32.51 3.17 -25.50
C LEU A 210 31.48 4.05 -26.23
N GLY A 211 31.42 5.35 -25.92
CA GLY A 211 30.63 6.32 -26.67
C GLY A 211 31.33 6.86 -27.92
N LEU A 212 32.67 6.81 -27.97
CA LEU A 212 33.48 7.47 -29.00
C LEU A 212 33.03 7.14 -30.45
N PRO A 213 32.79 5.86 -30.83
CA PRO A 213 32.39 5.52 -32.20
C PRO A 213 31.10 6.19 -32.69
N PHE A 214 30.23 6.64 -31.76
CA PHE A 214 28.96 7.28 -32.08
C PHE A 214 29.01 8.82 -32.01
N PHE A 215 29.98 9.40 -31.30
CA PHE A 215 30.00 10.83 -30.99
C PHE A 215 31.26 11.55 -31.49
N ILE A 216 32.22 10.84 -32.10
CA ILE A 216 33.52 11.38 -32.54
C ILE A 216 33.40 12.65 -33.40
N ASP A 217 32.42 12.73 -34.30
CA ASP A 217 32.25 13.86 -35.23
C ASP A 217 31.36 14.99 -34.69
N LYS A 218 30.56 14.73 -33.66
CA LYS A 218 29.62 15.71 -33.09
C LYS A 218 30.26 16.41 -31.89
N ASN A 219 30.38 15.67 -30.80
CA ASN A 219 30.94 16.13 -29.54
C ASN A 219 31.26 14.89 -28.70
N PRO A 220 32.51 14.41 -28.70
CA PRO A 220 32.88 13.16 -28.03
C PRO A 220 32.73 13.22 -26.50
N ILE A 221 32.61 14.42 -25.93
CA ILE A 221 32.47 14.64 -24.48
C ILE A 221 30.99 14.81 -24.09
N LEU A 222 30.26 15.70 -24.77
CA LEU A 222 28.88 16.06 -24.43
C LEU A 222 27.81 15.33 -25.25
N GLY A 223 28.20 14.51 -26.24
CA GLY A 223 27.27 13.80 -27.12
C GLY A 223 26.30 12.88 -26.37
N LEU A 224 26.82 12.04 -25.46
CA LEU A 224 25.96 11.16 -24.65
C LEU A 224 25.06 11.96 -23.67
N PRO A 225 25.57 12.92 -22.87
CA PRO A 225 24.70 13.78 -22.06
C PRO A 225 23.60 14.49 -22.87
N ALA A 226 23.93 15.04 -24.04
CA ALA A 226 22.96 15.71 -24.90
C ALA A 226 21.89 14.74 -25.42
N LEU A 227 22.28 13.51 -25.79
CA LEU A 227 21.35 12.47 -26.19
C LEU A 227 20.41 12.08 -25.04
N ILE A 228 20.93 11.91 -23.83
CA ILE A 228 20.11 11.58 -22.64
C ILE A 228 19.08 12.69 -22.38
N LEU A 229 19.48 13.96 -22.51
CA LEU A 229 18.56 15.09 -22.39
C LEU A 229 17.49 15.09 -23.48
N LYS A 230 17.86 14.81 -24.73
CA LYS A 230 16.91 14.65 -25.85
C LYS A 230 15.89 13.54 -25.55
N MET A 231 16.37 12.34 -25.23
CA MET A 231 15.53 11.17 -24.88
C MET A 231 14.57 11.48 -23.73
N SER A 232 15.03 12.24 -22.73
CA SER A 232 14.19 12.60 -21.58
C SER A 232 12.98 13.44 -21.99
N ASN A 233 13.06 14.21 -23.08
CA ASN A 233 12.01 15.10 -23.55
C ASN A 233 11.03 14.47 -24.56
N GLU A 234 11.25 13.23 -24.97
CA GLU A 234 10.37 12.55 -25.95
C GLU A 234 9.03 12.11 -25.37
N SER A 235 8.98 11.83 -24.05
CA SER A 235 7.76 11.39 -23.36
C SER A 235 7.44 12.28 -22.15
N PRO A 236 7.08 13.57 -22.33
CA PRO A 236 6.88 14.54 -21.25
C PRO A 236 5.50 14.37 -20.56
N PHE A 237 5.23 13.16 -20.07
CA PHE A 237 3.96 12.79 -19.44
C PHE A 237 4.17 12.32 -18.00
N THR A 238 3.13 12.49 -17.17
CA THR A 238 3.07 12.06 -15.77
C THR A 238 3.38 10.57 -15.62
N SER A 239 2.71 9.72 -16.38
CA SER A 239 2.94 8.28 -16.45
C SER A 239 2.66 7.77 -17.86
N VAL A 240 3.54 6.91 -18.38
CA VAL A 240 3.47 6.36 -19.73
C VAL A 240 3.04 4.89 -19.62
N MET A 241 1.76 4.68 -19.36
CA MET A 241 1.14 3.37 -19.06
C MET A 241 1.64 2.67 -17.79
N ALA A 242 2.39 3.34 -16.91
CA ALA A 242 2.86 2.76 -15.66
C ALA A 242 1.86 2.98 -14.50
N PHE A 243 1.53 1.91 -13.77
CA PHE A 243 0.76 1.99 -12.52
C PHE A 243 1.64 2.54 -11.38
N ASN A 244 1.75 3.86 -11.30
CA ASN A 244 2.63 4.57 -10.37
C ASN A 244 1.88 5.68 -9.58
N PHE A 245 2.58 6.43 -8.72
CA PHE A 245 1.97 7.51 -7.94
C PHE A 245 1.21 8.53 -8.80
N TRP A 246 1.74 8.82 -9.99
CA TRP A 246 1.15 9.78 -10.91
C TRP A 246 -0.13 9.28 -11.55
N ALA A 247 -0.16 8.00 -11.94
CA ALA A 247 -1.38 7.35 -12.41
C ALA A 247 -2.47 7.35 -11.32
N LEU A 248 -2.10 7.13 -10.05
CA LEU A 248 -3.04 7.22 -8.93
C LEU A 248 -3.63 8.63 -8.74
N VAL A 249 -2.77 9.66 -8.70
CA VAL A 249 -3.17 11.01 -8.25
C VAL A 249 -3.77 11.84 -9.37
N LYS A 250 -3.28 11.69 -10.61
CA LYS A 250 -3.72 12.47 -11.77
C LYS A 250 -4.25 11.61 -12.90
N GLY A 251 -3.54 10.53 -13.24
CA GLY A 251 -3.83 9.69 -14.39
C GLY A 251 -2.61 9.50 -15.30
N MET A 252 -2.76 8.63 -16.29
CA MET A 252 -1.74 8.33 -17.31
C MET A 252 -1.85 9.31 -18.48
N TRP A 253 -0.75 9.53 -19.21
CA TRP A 253 -0.68 10.39 -20.40
C TRP A 253 -1.05 11.87 -20.20
N ILE A 254 -0.91 12.39 -18.97
CA ILE A 254 -1.13 13.81 -18.69
C ILE A 254 0.21 14.55 -18.87
N PRO A 255 0.27 15.71 -19.55
CA PRO A 255 1.50 16.49 -19.67
C PRO A 255 2.11 16.82 -18.30
N ASP A 256 3.41 16.54 -18.12
CA ASP A 256 4.09 16.77 -16.83
C ASP A 256 4.48 18.23 -16.56
N SER A 257 4.18 19.11 -17.52
CA SER A 257 4.19 20.57 -17.39
C SER A 257 3.01 21.10 -16.56
N GLY A 258 1.93 20.32 -16.40
CA GLY A 258 0.81 20.69 -15.54
C GLY A 258 1.22 20.90 -14.08
N THR A 259 0.48 21.74 -13.35
CA THR A 259 0.87 22.17 -12.00
C THR A 259 -0.02 21.62 -10.90
N PHE A 260 0.57 21.37 -9.74
CA PHE A 260 -0.12 21.19 -8.46
C PHE A 260 0.51 22.11 -7.42
N LEU A 261 -0.29 22.91 -6.71
CA LEU A 261 0.20 23.93 -5.77
C LEU A 261 1.25 24.88 -6.40
N GLY A 262 1.06 25.27 -7.66
CA GLY A 262 1.97 26.17 -8.39
C GLY A 262 3.30 25.54 -8.84
N ILE A 263 3.52 24.24 -8.62
CA ILE A 263 4.74 23.51 -8.99
C ILE A 263 4.40 22.44 -10.04
N SER A 264 5.22 22.29 -11.08
CA SER A 264 4.96 21.30 -12.15
C SER A 264 5.02 19.86 -11.65
N TYR A 265 4.29 18.94 -12.29
CA TYR A 265 4.33 17.51 -11.95
C TYR A 265 5.74 16.93 -12.11
N LEU A 266 6.50 17.37 -13.12
CA LEU A 266 7.91 17.03 -13.26
C LEU A 266 8.73 17.39 -12.01
N SER A 267 8.56 18.61 -11.50
CA SER A 267 9.28 19.10 -10.32
C SER A 267 8.86 18.34 -9.06
N TRP A 268 7.55 18.09 -8.89
CA TRP A 268 7.06 17.24 -7.82
C TRP A 268 7.61 15.81 -7.92
N GLY A 269 7.70 15.25 -9.13
CA GLY A 269 8.26 13.93 -9.37
C GLY A 269 9.71 13.84 -8.92
N ALA A 270 10.51 14.86 -9.27
CA ALA A 270 11.87 14.99 -8.79
C ALA A 270 11.95 15.07 -7.25
N VAL A 271 11.11 15.91 -6.61
CA VAL A 271 11.07 16.06 -5.15
C VAL A 271 10.71 14.73 -4.46
N LEU A 272 9.67 14.04 -4.92
CA LEU A 272 9.22 12.77 -4.35
C LEU A 272 10.28 11.67 -4.52
N PHE A 273 10.85 11.57 -5.72
CA PHE A 273 11.90 10.60 -6.01
C PHE A 273 13.17 10.87 -5.19
N VAL A 274 13.68 12.11 -5.16
CA VAL A 274 14.84 12.48 -4.34
C VAL A 274 14.58 12.20 -2.86
N SER A 275 13.39 12.54 -2.36
CA SER A 275 13.00 12.24 -0.98
C SER A 275 13.03 10.73 -0.70
N ALA A 276 12.52 9.91 -1.62
CA ALA A 276 12.58 8.46 -1.53
C ALA A 276 14.03 7.93 -1.52
N ILE A 277 14.90 8.46 -2.38
CA ILE A 277 16.33 8.10 -2.40
C ILE A 277 17.04 8.51 -1.11
N CYS A 278 16.76 9.69 -0.56
CA CYS A 278 17.27 10.11 0.75
C CYS A 278 16.86 9.14 1.86
N LEU A 279 15.62 8.64 1.85
CA LEU A 279 15.16 7.61 2.80
C LEU A 279 15.92 6.28 2.62
N VAL A 280 16.15 5.85 1.38
CA VAL A 280 16.93 4.64 1.06
C VAL A 280 18.38 4.79 1.54
N ILE A 281 19.04 5.91 1.22
CA ILE A 281 20.42 6.21 1.64
C ILE A 281 20.52 6.27 3.17
N ASN A 282 19.61 6.97 3.85
CA ASN A 282 19.58 7.04 5.31
C ASN A 282 19.46 5.64 5.95
N LYS A 283 18.64 4.76 5.36
CA LYS A 283 18.53 3.36 5.79
C LYS A 283 19.82 2.57 5.54
N LEU A 284 20.48 2.77 4.41
CA LEU A 284 21.76 2.13 4.09
C LEU A 284 22.88 2.58 5.05
N VAL A 285 23.00 3.89 5.31
CA VAL A 285 24.01 4.49 6.21
C VAL A 285 23.87 3.92 7.63
N LYS A 286 22.63 3.74 8.11
CA LYS A 286 22.30 3.18 9.43
C LYS A 286 22.36 1.65 9.50
N SER A 287 22.56 0.96 8.39
CA SER A 287 22.60 -0.50 8.35
C SER A 287 23.96 -1.05 8.81
N GLU A 288 24.05 -2.38 8.92
CA GLU A 288 25.33 -3.09 9.13
C GLU A 288 26.22 -3.09 7.87
N ARG A 289 25.73 -2.53 6.76
CA ARG A 289 26.44 -2.36 5.49
C ARG A 289 26.91 -3.68 4.86
N LYS A 290 26.29 -4.80 5.24
CA LYS A 290 26.44 -6.11 4.59
C LYS A 290 25.89 -6.10 3.15
N PRO A 291 26.32 -7.02 2.26
CA PRO A 291 25.89 -7.03 0.84
C PRO A 291 24.38 -6.98 0.62
N GLN A 292 23.58 -7.66 1.45
CA GLN A 292 22.12 -7.62 1.34
C GLN A 292 21.53 -6.20 1.43
N HIS A 293 22.17 -5.29 2.17
CA HIS A 293 21.69 -3.91 2.28
C HIS A 293 21.95 -3.11 1.01
N LEU A 294 23.05 -3.39 0.30
CA LEU A 294 23.30 -2.79 -1.02
C LEU A 294 22.25 -3.27 -2.01
N TYR A 295 22.06 -4.59 -2.14
CA TYR A 295 21.06 -5.15 -3.07
C TYR A 295 19.67 -4.61 -2.74
N PHE A 296 19.26 -4.64 -1.47
CA PHE A 296 17.97 -4.10 -1.05
C PHE A 296 17.79 -2.61 -1.39
N SER A 297 18.85 -1.80 -1.22
CA SER A 297 18.81 -0.37 -1.52
C SER A 297 18.71 -0.09 -3.02
N LEU A 298 19.41 -0.88 -3.85
CA LEU A 298 19.29 -0.80 -5.31
C LEU A 298 17.88 -1.20 -5.78
N GLY A 299 17.32 -2.29 -5.24
CA GLY A 299 15.95 -2.68 -5.53
C GLY A 299 14.93 -1.59 -5.16
N LEU A 300 15.06 -1.00 -3.96
CA LEU A 300 14.20 0.11 -3.54
C LEU A 300 14.38 1.38 -4.37
N THR A 301 15.58 1.62 -4.90
CA THR A 301 15.87 2.77 -5.76
C THR A 301 15.13 2.66 -7.09
N TYR A 302 15.15 1.49 -7.73
CA TYR A 302 14.39 1.26 -8.95
C TYR A 302 12.88 1.21 -8.71
N LEU A 303 12.44 0.65 -7.58
CA LEU A 303 11.04 0.75 -7.21
C LEU A 303 10.62 2.21 -7.00
N ALA A 304 11.42 3.02 -6.31
CA ALA A 304 11.15 4.45 -6.11
C ALA A 304 11.11 5.21 -7.44
N PHE A 305 12.05 4.93 -8.35
CA PHE A 305 12.09 5.54 -9.68
C PHE A 305 10.79 5.26 -10.44
N SER A 306 10.41 3.98 -10.52
CA SER A 306 9.19 3.56 -11.21
C SER A 306 7.90 4.08 -10.58
N LEU A 307 7.92 4.47 -9.29
CA LEU A 307 6.73 4.95 -8.59
C LEU A 307 6.59 6.47 -8.54
N PHE A 308 7.68 7.20 -8.36
CA PHE A 308 7.61 8.63 -8.02
C PHE A 308 8.10 9.56 -9.12
N SER A 309 8.87 9.08 -10.09
CA SER A 309 9.29 9.91 -11.23
C SER A 309 8.17 10.03 -12.26
N THR A 310 8.12 11.16 -12.99
CA THR A 310 7.33 11.26 -14.22
C THR A 310 8.09 10.65 -15.40
N ARG A 311 7.46 10.53 -16.57
CA ARG A 311 8.05 9.97 -17.80
C ARG A 311 8.47 8.50 -17.64
N VAL A 312 7.72 7.76 -16.83
CA VAL A 312 7.99 6.36 -16.48
C VAL A 312 7.12 5.42 -17.30
N HIS A 313 7.75 4.38 -17.85
CA HIS A 313 7.06 3.23 -18.44
C HIS A 313 6.90 2.08 -17.44
N GLU A 314 5.88 1.25 -17.67
CA GLU A 314 5.50 0.09 -16.85
C GLU A 314 6.65 -0.89 -16.57
N ARG A 315 7.52 -1.10 -17.57
CA ARG A 315 8.61 -2.10 -17.53
C ARG A 315 9.79 -1.73 -16.63
N TYR A 316 9.97 -0.47 -16.24
CA TYR A 316 11.12 -0.05 -15.43
C TYR A 316 11.16 -0.70 -14.04
N ILE A 317 10.02 -1.18 -13.54
CA ILE A 317 9.96 -1.91 -12.26
C ILE A 317 10.73 -3.25 -12.30
N LEU A 318 10.92 -3.86 -13.47
CA LEU A 318 11.58 -5.15 -13.65
C LEU A 318 13.01 -5.17 -13.09
N VAL A 319 13.70 -4.04 -13.21
CA VAL A 319 15.08 -3.88 -12.72
C VAL A 319 15.17 -4.12 -11.21
N SER A 320 14.09 -3.88 -10.45
CA SER A 320 14.06 -4.07 -9.00
C SER A 320 13.96 -5.53 -8.55
N LEU A 321 13.35 -6.41 -9.38
CA LEU A 321 13.00 -7.78 -9.03
C LEU A 321 14.19 -8.65 -8.60
N PRO A 322 15.31 -8.73 -9.35
CA PRO A 322 16.41 -9.61 -8.95
C PRO A 322 17.09 -9.14 -7.66
N PHE A 323 17.12 -7.83 -7.41
CA PHE A 323 17.67 -7.28 -6.16
C PHE A 323 16.82 -7.64 -4.95
N PHE A 324 15.48 -7.56 -5.06
CA PHE A 324 14.58 -7.96 -3.98
C PHE A 324 14.67 -9.46 -3.69
N LEU A 325 14.69 -10.29 -4.73
CA LEU A 325 14.82 -11.73 -4.56
C LEU A 325 16.15 -12.12 -3.91
N LEU A 326 17.25 -11.48 -4.33
CA LEU A 326 18.58 -11.71 -3.75
C LEU A 326 18.65 -11.26 -2.28
N SER A 327 18.17 -10.06 -1.98
CA SER A 327 18.08 -9.53 -0.61
C SER A 327 17.28 -10.49 0.28
N ALA A 328 16.07 -10.86 -0.15
CA ALA A 328 15.17 -11.73 0.58
C ALA A 328 15.78 -13.11 0.83
N GLY A 329 16.47 -13.68 -0.17
CA GLY A 329 17.18 -14.95 -0.06
C GLY A 329 18.35 -14.89 0.93
N LEU A 330 19.15 -13.83 0.92
CA LEU A 330 20.33 -13.69 1.79
C LEU A 330 19.95 -13.66 3.29
N ILE A 331 18.85 -12.99 3.62
CA ILE A 331 18.37 -12.89 5.01
C ILE A 331 17.31 -13.94 5.38
N TYR A 332 16.80 -14.68 4.39
CA TYR A 332 15.65 -15.60 4.52
C TYR A 332 14.41 -14.95 5.15
N SER A 333 13.97 -13.86 4.52
CA SER A 333 12.75 -13.15 4.94
C SER A 333 11.55 -13.66 4.13
N LYS A 334 10.67 -14.44 4.79
CA LYS A 334 9.39 -14.88 4.20
C LYS A 334 8.53 -13.68 3.77
N PHE A 335 8.60 -12.58 4.53
CA PHE A 335 7.88 -11.35 4.22
C PHE A 335 8.41 -10.67 2.94
N GLU A 336 9.73 -10.56 2.77
CA GLU A 336 10.30 -9.99 1.54
C GLU A 336 10.07 -10.89 0.33
N LEU A 337 10.10 -12.21 0.51
CA LEU A 337 9.72 -13.16 -0.55
C LEU A 337 8.24 -12.98 -0.94
N ALA A 338 7.34 -12.84 0.04
CA ALA A 338 5.93 -12.57 -0.25
C ALA A 338 5.76 -11.24 -1.01
N LEU A 339 6.43 -10.16 -0.58
CA LEU A 339 6.40 -8.89 -1.29
C LEU A 339 6.99 -9.01 -2.71
N TYR A 340 8.05 -9.78 -2.92
CA TYR A 340 8.59 -10.05 -4.26
C TYR A 340 7.53 -10.65 -5.18
N PHE A 341 6.77 -11.64 -4.72
CA PHE A 341 5.69 -12.24 -5.51
C PHE A 341 4.54 -11.26 -5.77
N VAL A 342 4.16 -10.44 -4.77
CA VAL A 342 3.13 -9.42 -4.96
C VAL A 342 3.58 -8.35 -5.97
N VAL A 343 4.81 -7.85 -5.85
CA VAL A 343 5.38 -6.88 -6.82
C VAL A 343 5.44 -7.49 -8.21
N SER A 344 5.85 -8.76 -8.33
CA SER A 344 5.90 -9.47 -9.62
C SER A 344 4.51 -9.62 -10.25
N ALA A 345 3.49 -9.98 -9.45
CA ALA A 345 2.12 -10.12 -9.93
C ALA A 345 1.53 -8.77 -10.37
N LEU A 346 1.73 -7.71 -9.58
CA LEU A 346 1.30 -6.37 -9.95
C LEU A 346 2.04 -5.86 -11.19
N ALA A 347 3.34 -6.16 -11.32
CA ALA A 347 4.13 -5.81 -12.49
C ALA A 347 3.64 -6.54 -13.75
N LEU A 348 3.19 -7.80 -13.61
CA LEU A 348 2.54 -8.55 -14.69
C LEU A 348 1.25 -7.87 -15.15
N ILE A 349 0.39 -7.47 -14.22
CA ILE A 349 -0.86 -6.75 -14.56
C ILE A 349 -0.54 -5.42 -15.24
N ASN A 350 0.46 -4.69 -14.71
CA ASN A 350 0.89 -3.40 -15.25
C ASN A 350 1.47 -3.52 -16.66
N ILE A 351 2.31 -4.53 -16.95
CA ILE A 351 2.87 -4.71 -18.30
C ILE A 351 1.86 -5.30 -19.29
N TYR A 352 0.92 -6.11 -18.80
CA TYR A 352 -0.15 -6.66 -19.61
C TYR A 352 -1.06 -5.56 -20.17
N HIS A 353 -1.36 -4.54 -19.37
CA HIS A 353 -2.27 -3.46 -19.75
C HIS A 353 -1.89 -2.75 -21.07
N PRO A 354 -0.68 -2.17 -21.23
CA PRO A 354 -0.29 -1.56 -22.50
C PRO A 354 -0.14 -2.57 -23.63
N TYR A 355 0.29 -3.81 -23.36
CA TYR A 355 0.34 -4.84 -24.39
C TYR A 355 -1.06 -5.09 -24.98
N ALA A 356 -2.05 -5.35 -24.13
CA ALA A 356 -3.42 -5.58 -24.56
C ALA A 356 -4.04 -4.34 -25.21
N TYR A 357 -3.70 -3.14 -24.72
CA TYR A 357 -4.15 -1.88 -25.28
C TYR A 357 -3.64 -1.65 -26.72
N TYR A 358 -2.35 -1.90 -26.98
CA TYR A 358 -1.76 -1.65 -28.30
C TYR A 358 -1.85 -2.85 -29.26
N THR A 359 -2.16 -4.05 -28.77
CA THR A 359 -2.30 -5.26 -29.60
C THR A 359 -3.63 -5.97 -29.35
N PRO A 360 -4.78 -5.32 -29.60
CA PRO A 360 -6.09 -5.92 -29.32
C PRO A 360 -6.33 -7.21 -30.12
N GLU A 361 -5.72 -7.34 -31.30
CA GLU A 361 -5.79 -8.50 -32.18
C GLU A 361 -4.95 -9.71 -31.70
N SER A 362 -4.09 -9.53 -30.69
CA SER A 362 -3.24 -10.63 -30.20
C SER A 362 -4.05 -11.69 -29.45
N PHE A 363 -3.74 -12.97 -29.65
CA PHE A 363 -4.35 -14.08 -28.89
C PHE A 363 -4.09 -14.01 -27.38
N LEU A 364 -3.09 -13.24 -26.94
CA LEU A 364 -2.80 -12.99 -25.52
C LEU A 364 -3.64 -11.84 -24.95
N SER A 365 -4.28 -11.03 -25.79
CA SER A 365 -5.12 -9.91 -25.39
C SER A 365 -6.55 -10.37 -25.09
N ASN A 366 -7.11 -9.88 -23.99
CA ASN A 366 -8.47 -10.19 -23.56
C ASN A 366 -9.20 -8.88 -23.24
N PRO A 367 -10.30 -8.55 -23.93
CA PRO A 367 -11.01 -7.30 -23.74
C PRO A 367 -11.51 -7.08 -22.31
N GLY A 368 -12.02 -8.13 -21.66
CA GLY A 368 -12.51 -8.04 -20.27
C GLY A 368 -11.39 -7.78 -19.26
N LEU A 369 -10.21 -8.39 -19.45
CA LEU A 369 -9.04 -8.08 -18.63
C LEU A 369 -8.50 -6.66 -18.89
N LEU A 370 -8.53 -6.20 -20.14
CA LEU A 370 -8.16 -4.82 -20.47
C LEU A 370 -9.10 -3.82 -19.79
N GLU A 371 -10.42 -4.04 -19.84
CA GLU A 371 -11.40 -3.21 -19.16
C GLU A 371 -11.22 -3.24 -17.63
N ALA A 372 -11.00 -4.41 -17.05
CA ALA A 372 -10.75 -4.57 -15.61
C ALA A 372 -9.48 -3.82 -15.16
N THR A 373 -8.40 -3.90 -15.95
CA THR A 373 -7.17 -3.17 -15.63
C THR A 373 -7.33 -1.66 -15.84
N THR A 374 -8.07 -1.24 -16.86
CA THR A 374 -8.37 0.19 -17.14
C THR A 374 -9.25 0.82 -16.06
N SER A 375 -10.20 0.07 -15.49
CA SER A 375 -11.03 0.57 -14.38
C SER A 375 -10.30 0.53 -13.03
N SER A 376 -9.28 -0.32 -12.89
CA SER A 376 -8.62 -0.58 -11.60
C SER A 376 -7.18 -0.09 -11.48
N TYR A 377 -6.59 0.57 -12.50
CA TYR A 377 -5.17 0.95 -12.47
C TYR A 377 -4.80 1.84 -11.28
N LYS A 378 -5.71 2.69 -10.81
CA LYS A 378 -5.49 3.53 -9.61
C LYS A 378 -5.35 2.69 -8.35
N PHE A 379 -6.14 1.62 -8.21
CA PHE A 379 -6.01 0.67 -7.11
C PHE A 379 -4.66 -0.04 -7.14
N PHE A 380 -4.24 -0.56 -8.30
CA PHE A 380 -2.93 -1.21 -8.43
C PHE A 380 -1.77 -0.24 -8.18
N SER A 381 -1.90 1.01 -8.63
CA SER A 381 -0.95 2.10 -8.35
C SER A 381 -0.84 2.38 -6.85
N LEU A 382 -1.96 2.43 -6.13
CA LEU A 382 -1.97 2.57 -4.68
C LEU A 382 -1.27 1.37 -4.00
N LEU A 383 -1.54 0.14 -4.42
CA LEU A 383 -0.87 -1.04 -3.87
C LEU A 383 0.65 -0.97 -4.03
N PHE A 384 1.15 -0.56 -5.20
CA PHE A 384 2.58 -0.38 -5.40
C PHE A 384 3.20 0.65 -4.45
N VAL A 385 2.54 1.81 -4.27
CA VAL A 385 2.98 2.84 -3.33
C VAL A 385 2.98 2.31 -1.89
N LEU A 386 1.95 1.58 -1.49
CA LEU A 386 1.87 0.97 -0.16
C LEU A 386 2.97 -0.09 0.06
N ILE A 387 3.30 -0.88 -0.97
CA ILE A 387 4.38 -1.88 -0.90
C ILE A 387 5.74 -1.21 -0.72
N PHE A 388 6.00 -0.09 -1.40
CA PHE A 388 7.22 0.69 -1.19
C PHE A 388 7.39 1.06 0.29
N PHE A 389 6.35 1.59 0.93
CA PHE A 389 6.39 1.90 2.36
C PHE A 389 6.44 0.65 3.24
N ALA A 390 5.78 -0.46 2.86
CA ALA A 390 5.84 -1.73 3.58
C ALA A 390 7.29 -2.26 3.69
N TYR A 391 8.11 -2.09 2.65
CA TYR A 391 9.54 -2.42 2.70
C TYR A 391 10.34 -1.59 3.72
N PHE A 392 9.92 -0.36 4.03
CA PHE A 392 10.53 0.44 5.11
C PHE A 392 10.15 -0.06 6.49
N PHE A 393 8.90 -0.48 6.68
CA PHE A 393 8.36 -0.95 7.96
C PHE A 393 8.45 -2.47 8.16
N LYS A 394 9.10 -3.20 7.25
CA LYS A 394 9.16 -4.66 7.20
C LYS A 394 9.47 -5.35 8.54
N GLU A 395 10.40 -4.81 9.33
CA GLU A 395 10.81 -5.40 10.62
C GLU A 395 9.72 -5.32 11.70
N ARG A 396 8.84 -4.32 11.62
CA ARG A 396 7.69 -4.17 12.52
C ARG A 396 6.53 -5.02 12.01
N ILE A 397 6.23 -4.94 10.71
CA ILE A 397 5.13 -5.66 10.05
C ILE A 397 5.32 -7.18 10.16
N SER A 398 6.52 -7.71 9.88
CA SER A 398 6.77 -9.15 9.86
C SER A 398 6.68 -9.82 11.22
N LYS A 399 6.88 -9.06 12.31
CA LYS A 399 6.73 -9.56 13.69
C LYS A 399 5.29 -9.51 14.19
N GLN A 400 4.40 -8.82 13.48
CA GLN A 400 3.08 -8.44 13.98
C GLN A 400 1.93 -8.99 13.13
N PHE A 401 2.15 -9.48 11.91
CA PHE A 401 1.09 -10.06 11.08
C PHE A 401 0.70 -11.48 11.52
N ASN A 402 -0.12 -11.56 12.57
CA ASN A 402 -0.80 -12.78 13.03
C ASN A 402 -2.08 -13.07 12.22
N PHE A 403 -2.65 -14.26 12.44
CA PHE A 403 -3.92 -14.72 11.89
C PHE A 403 -5.04 -13.68 12.04
N ASP A 404 -5.14 -13.02 13.21
CA ASP A 404 -6.19 -12.05 13.52
C ASP A 404 -6.27 -10.89 12.52
N PHE A 405 -5.12 -10.42 12.00
CA PHE A 405 -5.11 -9.29 11.07
C PHE A 405 -5.52 -9.69 9.66
N LYS A 406 -5.17 -10.91 9.24
CA LYS A 406 -5.67 -11.46 7.97
C LYS A 406 -7.18 -11.67 8.06
N PHE A 407 -7.64 -12.27 9.16
CA PHE A 407 -9.05 -12.48 9.44
C PHE A 407 -9.81 -11.15 9.47
N ALA A 408 -9.29 -10.13 10.17
CA ALA A 408 -9.89 -8.81 10.23
C ALA A 408 -9.98 -8.13 8.87
N ALA A 409 -8.92 -8.22 8.04
CA ALA A 409 -8.90 -7.64 6.70
C ALA A 409 -9.93 -8.32 5.78
N ILE A 410 -9.96 -9.66 5.78
CA ILE A 410 -10.91 -10.43 4.97
C ILE A 410 -12.35 -10.12 5.36
N THR A 411 -12.67 -10.14 6.65
CA THR A 411 -14.05 -9.96 7.14
C THR A 411 -14.55 -8.52 7.03
N ARG A 412 -13.67 -7.50 7.05
CA ARG A 412 -14.09 -6.09 6.93
C ARG A 412 -14.11 -5.59 5.49
N VAL A 413 -13.24 -6.11 4.62
CA VAL A 413 -13.15 -5.65 3.22
C VAL A 413 -13.90 -6.57 2.26
N GLY A 414 -14.02 -7.87 2.57
CA GLY A 414 -14.77 -8.81 1.75
C GLY A 414 -16.25 -8.45 1.67
N TRP A 415 -16.85 -8.52 0.48
CA TRP A 415 -18.28 -8.24 0.27
C TRP A 415 -18.71 -6.80 0.61
N LEU A 416 -17.77 -5.84 0.69
CA LEU A 416 -18.07 -4.49 1.18
C LEU A 416 -18.98 -3.66 0.25
N GLN A 417 -18.99 -3.99 -1.05
CA GLN A 417 -19.83 -3.34 -2.05
C GLN A 417 -21.34 -3.61 -1.88
N ASN A 418 -21.72 -4.59 -1.07
CA ASN A 418 -23.12 -4.92 -0.83
C ASN A 418 -23.54 -4.42 0.57
N PRO A 419 -24.71 -3.78 0.70
CA PRO A 419 -25.70 -3.43 -0.34
C PRO A 419 -25.17 -2.38 -1.33
N LYS A 420 -25.64 -2.40 -2.59
CA LYS A 420 -25.13 -1.48 -3.62
C LYS A 420 -25.51 -0.01 -3.37
N ASN A 421 -26.68 0.20 -2.78
CA ASN A 421 -27.20 1.53 -2.47
C ASN A 421 -26.83 1.92 -1.04
N GLU A 422 -26.93 3.22 -0.77
CA GLU A 422 -26.88 3.78 0.58
C GLU A 422 -28.01 3.20 1.43
N TYR A 423 -27.72 2.96 2.69
CA TYR A 423 -28.69 2.52 3.69
C TYR A 423 -28.38 3.14 5.03
N PHE A 424 -29.37 3.24 5.91
CA PHE A 424 -29.23 3.88 7.22
C PHE A 424 -28.57 5.28 7.06
N ASP A 425 -27.66 5.67 7.96
CA ASP A 425 -26.99 6.96 7.93
C ASP A 425 -26.02 7.16 6.73
N GLU A 426 -25.82 6.18 5.84
CA GLU A 426 -25.09 6.43 4.58
C GLU A 426 -25.84 7.41 3.68
N VAL A 427 -27.17 7.46 3.77
CA VAL A 427 -28.00 8.45 3.05
C VAL A 427 -27.71 9.89 3.49
N TYR A 428 -27.00 10.07 4.61
CA TYR A 428 -26.50 11.35 5.06
C TYR A 428 -25.00 11.49 4.76
N HIS A 429 -24.20 10.55 5.27
CA HIS A 429 -22.75 10.62 5.23
C HIS A 429 -22.17 10.45 3.82
N ALA A 430 -22.52 9.36 3.13
CA ALA A 430 -21.99 9.04 1.80
C ALA A 430 -22.53 10.03 0.77
N PHE A 431 -23.81 10.39 0.88
CA PHE A 431 -24.42 11.45 0.08
C PHE A 431 -23.67 12.78 0.21
N THR A 432 -23.45 13.26 1.43
CA THR A 432 -22.73 14.53 1.65
C THR A 432 -21.29 14.46 1.18
N ALA A 433 -20.61 13.32 1.37
CA ALA A 433 -19.28 13.09 0.82
C ALA A 433 -19.28 13.18 -0.72
N ARG A 434 -20.31 12.66 -1.40
CA ARG A 434 -20.47 12.77 -2.86
C ARG A 434 -20.63 14.24 -3.29
N GLN A 435 -21.39 15.02 -2.53
CA GLN A 435 -21.55 16.46 -2.79
C GLN A 435 -20.22 17.22 -2.62
N ILE A 436 -19.44 16.90 -1.58
CA ILE A 436 -18.09 17.47 -1.39
C ILE A 436 -17.15 17.08 -2.54
N LEU A 437 -17.19 15.82 -2.97
CA LEU A 437 -16.38 15.31 -4.07
C LEU A 437 -16.62 16.11 -5.37
N ASN A 438 -17.88 16.38 -5.66
CA ASN A 438 -18.33 17.10 -6.86
C ASN A 438 -18.24 18.62 -6.74
N GLY A 439 -17.63 19.14 -5.66
CA GLY A 439 -17.44 20.57 -5.45
C GLY A 439 -18.73 21.35 -5.21
N ASN A 440 -19.82 20.68 -4.83
CA ASN A 440 -21.10 21.33 -4.60
C ASN A 440 -21.07 22.12 -3.26
N PRO A 441 -21.21 23.45 -3.28
CA PRO A 441 -21.17 24.29 -2.07
C PRO A 441 -22.26 23.90 -1.06
N LYS A 442 -23.41 23.38 -1.53
CA LYS A 442 -24.54 22.97 -0.69
C LYS A 442 -24.19 21.92 0.36
N ALA A 443 -23.09 21.18 0.19
CA ALA A 443 -22.59 20.22 1.16
C ALA A 443 -22.26 20.83 2.54
N TRP A 444 -22.07 22.15 2.60
CA TRP A 444 -21.68 22.89 3.80
C TRP A 444 -22.81 23.78 4.35
N GLU A 445 -23.94 23.83 3.64
CA GLU A 445 -25.06 24.74 3.87
C GLU A 445 -26.22 23.98 4.52
N TRP A 446 -26.24 23.91 5.85
CA TRP A 446 -27.22 23.11 6.62
C TRP A 446 -28.68 23.54 6.44
N TRP A 447 -28.91 24.72 5.86
CA TRP A 447 -30.25 25.28 5.59
C TRP A 447 -30.84 24.83 4.25
N ASN A 448 -30.08 24.16 3.39
CA ASN A 448 -30.58 23.72 2.09
C ASN A 448 -31.44 22.47 2.20
N THR A 449 -32.50 22.44 1.38
CA THR A 449 -33.35 21.25 1.22
C THR A 449 -32.60 20.17 0.43
N PRO A 450 -32.40 18.97 0.99
CA PRO A 450 -31.81 17.84 0.27
C PRO A 450 -32.82 17.20 -0.70
N PRO A 451 -32.37 16.40 -1.68
CA PRO A 451 -33.25 15.54 -2.47
C PRO A 451 -34.02 14.56 -1.58
N GLU A 452 -35.17 14.08 -2.06
CA GLU A 452 -35.99 13.08 -1.36
C GLU A 452 -35.15 11.84 -1.01
N GLY A 453 -35.27 11.38 0.24
CA GLY A 453 -34.54 10.22 0.76
C GLY A 453 -33.11 10.49 1.25
N PHE A 454 -32.61 11.74 1.14
CA PHE A 454 -31.26 12.12 1.57
C PHE A 454 -31.28 13.28 2.57
N ALA A 455 -30.17 13.49 3.28
CA ALA A 455 -29.95 14.73 4.03
C ALA A 455 -28.48 15.15 4.04
N TYR A 456 -28.23 16.46 4.13
CA TYR A 456 -26.87 16.96 4.32
C TYR A 456 -26.41 16.68 5.75
N GLU A 457 -25.31 15.96 5.88
CA GLU A 457 -24.73 15.57 7.15
C GLU A 457 -23.80 16.68 7.65
N TRP A 458 -24.35 17.62 8.41
CA TRP A 458 -23.61 18.71 9.06
C TRP A 458 -23.44 18.52 10.57
N THR A 459 -24.02 17.46 11.15
CA THR A 459 -24.04 17.20 12.60
C THR A 459 -22.67 16.75 13.14
N HIS A 460 -21.76 16.38 12.24
CA HIS A 460 -20.41 15.94 12.58
C HIS A 460 -19.31 16.63 11.75
N PRO A 461 -18.11 16.83 12.33
CA PRO A 461 -16.97 17.39 11.61
C PRO A 461 -16.54 16.51 10.41
N PRO A 462 -15.82 17.08 9.42
CA PRO A 462 -15.82 16.53 8.07
C PRO A 462 -14.87 15.35 7.82
N LEU A 463 -13.99 14.96 8.75
CA LEU A 463 -12.90 14.01 8.44
C LEU A 463 -13.40 12.68 7.86
N ALA A 464 -14.48 12.11 8.41
CA ALA A 464 -15.03 10.86 7.91
C ALA A 464 -15.55 11.01 6.47
N LYS A 465 -16.24 12.12 6.17
CA LYS A 465 -16.72 12.45 4.82
C LYS A 465 -15.55 12.66 3.86
N LEU A 466 -14.47 13.32 4.30
CA LEU A 466 -13.25 13.46 3.49
C LEU A 466 -12.55 12.12 3.23
N GLY A 467 -12.60 11.19 4.19
CA GLY A 467 -12.17 9.81 3.99
C GLY A 467 -12.98 9.13 2.88
N MET A 468 -14.31 9.27 2.91
CA MET A 468 -15.20 8.76 1.86
C MET A 468 -14.94 9.42 0.50
N VAL A 469 -14.71 10.74 0.45
CA VAL A 469 -14.29 11.47 -0.76
C VAL A 469 -13.02 10.85 -1.34
N LEU A 470 -12.01 10.59 -0.50
CA LEU A 470 -10.77 9.97 -0.94
C LEU A 470 -11.01 8.54 -1.47
N GLY A 471 -11.83 7.76 -0.78
CA GLY A 471 -12.22 6.43 -1.22
C GLY A 471 -12.92 6.46 -2.59
N MET A 472 -13.89 7.33 -2.78
CA MET A 472 -14.58 7.49 -4.07
C MET A 472 -13.67 7.99 -5.19
N LYS A 473 -12.71 8.88 -4.91
CA LYS A 473 -11.71 9.31 -5.92
C LYS A 473 -10.84 8.17 -6.44
N ILE A 474 -10.54 7.19 -5.59
CA ILE A 474 -9.64 6.08 -5.90
C ILE A 474 -10.41 4.90 -6.52
N PHE A 475 -11.61 4.59 -5.99
CA PHE A 475 -12.36 3.37 -6.29
C PHE A 475 -13.68 3.60 -7.04
N GLY A 476 -14.00 4.85 -7.37
CA GLY A 476 -15.25 5.27 -7.99
C GLY A 476 -16.33 5.67 -6.98
N GLU A 477 -17.31 6.46 -7.45
CA GLU A 477 -18.47 6.93 -6.68
C GLU A 477 -19.50 5.80 -6.46
N ASN A 478 -19.08 4.71 -5.82
CA ASN A 478 -19.88 3.53 -5.54
C ASN A 478 -19.74 3.08 -4.08
N SER A 479 -20.57 2.12 -3.66
CA SER A 479 -20.62 1.61 -2.29
C SER A 479 -19.29 1.14 -1.74
N PHE A 480 -18.47 0.53 -2.59
CA PHE A 480 -17.12 0.16 -2.20
C PHE A 480 -16.25 1.39 -1.90
N GLY A 481 -16.32 2.41 -2.76
CA GLY A 481 -15.57 3.66 -2.63
C GLY A 481 -15.81 4.41 -1.33
N TRP A 482 -17.06 4.62 -0.90
CA TRP A 482 -17.30 5.31 0.37
C TRP A 482 -17.11 4.42 1.62
N ARG A 483 -17.23 3.10 1.52
CA ARG A 483 -17.07 2.19 2.67
C ARG A 483 -15.64 1.75 2.96
N ILE A 484 -14.78 1.63 1.93
CA ILE A 484 -13.43 1.08 2.09
C ILE A 484 -12.57 1.83 3.13
N PRO A 485 -12.58 3.18 3.25
CA PRO A 485 -11.72 3.82 4.22
C PRO A 485 -12.15 3.51 5.66
N GLY A 486 -13.46 3.44 5.94
CA GLY A 486 -14.00 2.99 7.23
C GLY A 486 -13.59 1.54 7.54
N ALA A 487 -13.68 0.65 6.56
CA ALA A 487 -13.28 -0.76 6.74
C ALA A 487 -11.80 -0.88 7.09
N MET A 488 -10.94 -0.09 6.44
CA MET A 488 -9.51 -0.03 6.73
C MET A 488 -9.22 0.54 8.13
N MET A 489 -9.97 1.54 8.59
CA MET A 489 -9.90 2.03 9.98
C MET A 489 -10.32 0.94 10.98
N GLY A 490 -11.30 0.11 10.63
CA GLY A 490 -11.70 -1.07 11.41
C GLY A 490 -10.56 -2.10 11.54
N VAL A 491 -9.89 -2.44 10.43
CA VAL A 491 -8.71 -3.34 10.44
C VAL A 491 -7.58 -2.75 11.28
N GLY A 492 -7.32 -1.46 11.09
CA GLY A 492 -6.34 -0.72 11.89
C GLY A 492 -6.67 -0.70 13.38
N SER A 493 -7.96 -0.63 13.74
CA SER A 493 -8.41 -0.65 15.13
C SER A 493 -8.11 -2.00 15.81
N VAL A 494 -8.33 -3.13 15.13
CA VAL A 494 -7.93 -4.47 15.63
C VAL A 494 -6.44 -4.50 15.95
N PHE A 495 -5.62 -3.94 15.06
CA PHE A 495 -4.18 -3.82 15.26
C PHE A 495 -3.80 -2.94 16.45
N LEU A 496 -4.47 -1.80 16.60
CA LEU A 496 -4.25 -0.91 17.74
C LEU A 496 -4.68 -1.55 19.06
N VAL A 497 -5.76 -2.34 19.11
CA VAL A 497 -6.14 -3.10 20.32
C VAL A 497 -5.02 -4.06 20.74
N TYR A 498 -4.47 -4.85 19.80
CA TYR A 498 -3.32 -5.72 20.07
C TYR A 498 -2.14 -4.92 20.63
N LEU A 499 -1.78 -3.82 19.97
CA LEU A 499 -0.63 -3.00 20.34
C LEU A 499 -0.79 -2.33 21.71
N ILE A 500 -1.97 -1.79 22.01
CA ILE A 500 -2.28 -1.14 23.29
C ILE A 500 -2.26 -2.18 24.41
N ALA A 501 -2.95 -3.31 24.24
CA ALA A 501 -2.98 -4.39 25.21
C ALA A 501 -1.57 -4.93 25.50
N LYS A 502 -0.80 -5.25 24.45
CA LYS A 502 0.61 -5.68 24.57
C LYS A 502 1.46 -4.60 25.24
N LYS A 503 1.25 -3.32 24.96
CA LYS A 503 2.01 -2.22 25.57
C LYS A 503 1.70 -2.03 27.06
N ILE A 504 0.42 -2.07 27.44
CA ILE A 504 -0.05 -1.90 28.82
C ILE A 504 0.43 -3.08 29.67
N PHE A 505 0.15 -4.31 29.23
CA PHE A 505 0.39 -5.50 30.03
C PHE A 505 1.78 -6.10 29.85
N LYS A 506 2.49 -5.77 28.77
CA LYS A 506 3.77 -6.40 28.36
C LYS A 506 3.63 -7.91 28.12
N ASP A 507 2.45 -8.35 27.69
CA ASP A 507 2.15 -9.76 27.40
C ASP A 507 1.60 -9.87 25.97
N GLU A 508 2.21 -10.74 25.17
CA GLU A 508 1.86 -10.96 23.77
C GLU A 508 0.56 -11.75 23.59
N LEU A 509 0.38 -12.81 24.36
CA LEU A 509 -0.82 -13.64 24.29
C LEU A 509 -2.04 -12.84 24.72
N LEU A 510 -1.93 -12.00 25.75
CA LEU A 510 -3.00 -11.09 26.14
C LEU A 510 -3.37 -10.16 24.98
N GLY A 511 -2.37 -9.57 24.31
CA GLY A 511 -2.62 -8.73 23.13
C GLY A 511 -3.36 -9.46 22.02
N ILE A 512 -3.00 -10.72 21.75
CA ILE A 512 -3.67 -11.58 20.76
C ILE A 512 -5.11 -11.85 21.20
N LEU A 513 -5.34 -12.25 22.46
CA LEU A 513 -6.67 -12.53 22.98
C LEU A 513 -7.59 -11.30 22.94
N SER A 514 -7.07 -10.12 23.26
CA SER A 514 -7.83 -8.86 23.20
C SER A 514 -8.18 -8.47 21.77
N ALA A 515 -7.23 -8.58 20.84
CA ALA A 515 -7.50 -8.28 19.43
C ALA A 515 -8.41 -9.31 18.77
N GLY A 516 -8.26 -10.59 19.12
CA GLY A 516 -9.14 -11.67 18.69
C GLY A 516 -10.58 -11.45 19.17
N ALA A 517 -10.78 -11.16 20.45
CA ALA A 517 -12.10 -10.83 21.00
C ALA A 517 -12.73 -9.61 20.29
N PHE A 518 -11.95 -8.55 20.07
CA PHE A 518 -12.43 -7.36 19.34
C PHE A 518 -12.70 -7.64 17.86
N SER A 519 -11.89 -8.50 17.21
CA SER A 519 -12.06 -8.84 15.79
C SER A 519 -13.23 -9.78 15.54
N LEU A 520 -13.56 -10.64 16.51
CA LEU A 520 -14.69 -11.57 16.49
C LEU A 520 -16.00 -10.94 17.00
N ASP A 521 -16.00 -9.64 17.31
CA ASP A 521 -17.19 -8.91 17.71
C ASP A 521 -17.91 -8.29 16.50
N GLY A 522 -19.23 -8.45 16.47
CA GLY A 522 -20.09 -7.97 15.38
C GLY A 522 -20.23 -6.46 15.30
N LEU A 523 -20.25 -5.74 16.44
CA LEU A 523 -20.46 -4.30 16.45
C LEU A 523 -19.32 -3.53 15.77
N PRO A 524 -18.03 -3.73 16.10
CA PRO A 524 -16.92 -3.10 15.39
C PRO A 524 -16.73 -3.65 13.98
N LEU A 525 -17.28 -4.83 13.65
CA LEU A 525 -17.32 -5.32 12.28
C LEU A 525 -18.31 -4.49 11.45
N VAL A 526 -19.58 -4.48 11.84
CA VAL A 526 -20.67 -3.79 11.14
C VAL A 526 -20.37 -2.29 11.02
N MET A 527 -20.00 -1.64 12.12
CA MET A 527 -19.73 -0.20 12.13
C MET A 527 -18.48 0.21 11.33
N SER A 528 -17.59 -0.75 11.03
CA SER A 528 -16.47 -0.49 10.10
C SER A 528 -16.85 -0.68 8.64
N ARG A 529 -17.91 -1.45 8.35
CA ARG A 529 -18.35 -1.77 6.98
C ARG A 529 -19.34 -0.76 6.42
N ILE A 530 -19.94 0.08 7.26
CA ILE A 530 -20.85 1.15 6.87
C ILE A 530 -20.09 2.49 6.72
N GLY A 531 -20.47 3.30 5.75
CA GLY A 531 -19.95 4.64 5.52
C GLY A 531 -20.41 5.65 6.58
N MET A 532 -19.86 5.56 7.80
CA MET A 532 -20.15 6.45 8.93
C MET A 532 -18.86 6.93 9.63
N ASN A 533 -19.00 7.86 10.57
CA ASN A 533 -17.87 8.46 11.30
C ASN A 533 -17.33 7.62 12.46
N ASP A 534 -18.07 6.63 12.98
CA ASP A 534 -17.70 5.91 14.20
C ASP A 534 -16.40 5.11 14.07
N SER A 535 -16.12 4.51 12.91
CA SER A 535 -14.88 3.76 12.69
C SER A 535 -13.65 4.69 12.68
N TYR A 536 -13.78 5.89 12.13
CA TYR A 536 -12.72 6.91 12.12
C TYR A 536 -12.43 7.40 13.54
N LEU A 537 -13.48 7.75 14.29
CA LEU A 537 -13.37 8.12 15.70
C LEU A 537 -12.61 7.04 16.47
N LEU A 538 -13.06 5.80 16.39
CA LEU A 538 -12.48 4.68 17.12
C LEU A 538 -10.99 4.52 16.81
N PHE A 539 -10.65 4.47 15.53
CA PHE A 539 -9.27 4.29 15.09
C PHE A 539 -8.36 5.40 15.61
N PHE A 540 -8.76 6.67 15.44
CA PHE A 540 -7.91 7.80 15.85
C PHE A 540 -7.81 7.95 17.37
N VAL A 541 -8.86 7.61 18.13
CA VAL A 541 -8.80 7.52 19.60
C VAL A 541 -7.79 6.46 20.05
N LEU A 542 -7.85 5.25 19.48
CA LEU A 542 -6.91 4.18 19.81
C LEU A 542 -5.49 4.53 19.37
N LEU A 543 -5.32 5.15 18.20
CA LEU A 543 -4.02 5.58 17.70
C LEU A 543 -3.41 6.66 18.59
N CYS A 544 -4.23 7.64 19.01
CA CYS A 544 -3.85 8.67 19.97
C CYS A 544 -3.32 8.03 21.26
N LEU A 545 -4.08 7.12 21.86
CA LEU A 545 -3.69 6.41 23.09
C LEU A 545 -2.39 5.60 22.90
N TYR A 546 -2.27 4.84 21.82
CA TYR A 546 -1.07 4.04 21.55
C TYR A 546 0.19 4.91 21.37
N LEU A 547 0.09 5.99 20.60
CA LEU A 547 1.19 6.93 20.38
C LEU A 547 1.57 7.64 21.68
N PHE A 548 0.59 7.95 22.53
CA PHE A 548 0.84 8.50 23.86
C PHE A 548 1.62 7.51 24.74
N LEU A 549 1.19 6.25 24.81
CA LEU A 549 1.84 5.18 25.58
C LEU A 549 3.26 4.85 25.06
N THR A 550 3.54 5.16 23.79
CA THR A 550 4.87 4.99 23.16
C THR A 550 5.70 6.26 23.11
N ASP A 551 5.31 7.30 23.86
CA ASP A 551 6.03 8.56 24.00
C ASP A 551 6.19 9.40 22.72
N LYS A 552 5.39 9.13 21.68
CA LYS A 552 5.34 9.89 20.42
C LYS A 552 4.31 11.02 20.50
N LEU A 553 4.52 11.95 21.44
CA LEU A 553 3.53 12.96 21.82
C LEU A 553 3.08 13.86 20.67
N PHE A 554 3.98 14.27 19.77
CA PHE A 554 3.63 15.08 18.59
C PHE A 554 2.61 14.36 17.69
N LEU A 555 2.89 13.10 17.32
CA LEU A 555 1.99 12.30 16.50
C LEU A 555 0.69 11.94 17.24
N SER A 556 0.77 11.76 18.56
CA SER A 556 -0.41 11.51 19.40
C SER A 556 -1.36 12.71 19.40
N ALA A 557 -0.84 13.94 19.48
CA ALA A 557 -1.64 15.16 19.38
C ALA A 557 -2.27 15.35 17.98
N ILE A 558 -1.58 14.97 16.89
CA ILE A 558 -2.17 14.93 15.55
C ILE A 558 -3.33 13.91 15.50
N ALA A 559 -3.11 12.70 16.01
CA ALA A 559 -4.16 11.67 16.07
C ALA A 559 -5.36 12.12 16.91
N PHE A 560 -5.13 12.86 18.00
CA PHE A 560 -6.21 13.48 18.78
C PHE A 560 -7.00 14.50 17.95
N GLY A 561 -6.32 15.38 17.21
CA GLY A 561 -6.94 16.28 16.24
C GLY A 561 -7.83 15.56 15.22
N LEU A 562 -7.35 14.45 14.66
CA LEU A 562 -8.11 13.64 13.71
C LEU A 562 -9.33 12.96 14.38
N ALA A 563 -9.21 12.53 15.64
CA ALA A 563 -10.34 11.95 16.38
C ALA A 563 -11.48 12.98 16.56
N ILE A 564 -11.17 14.19 17.04
CA ILE A 564 -12.18 15.24 17.23
C ILE A 564 -12.75 15.76 15.90
N SER A 565 -11.95 15.69 14.82
CA SER A 565 -12.39 16.00 13.45
C SER A 565 -13.27 14.92 12.83
N SER A 566 -13.41 13.76 13.48
CA SER A 566 -14.37 12.71 13.08
C SER A 566 -15.69 12.84 13.84
N LYS A 567 -15.60 13.05 15.16
CA LYS A 567 -16.74 13.18 16.09
C LYS A 567 -16.26 13.83 17.38
N TRP A 568 -17.03 14.76 17.94
CA TRP A 568 -16.64 15.48 19.17
C TRP A 568 -16.45 14.60 20.40
N SER A 569 -17.07 13.41 20.44
CA SER A 569 -16.80 12.42 21.49
C SER A 569 -15.33 11.94 21.52
N GLY A 570 -14.53 12.26 20.50
CA GLY A 570 -13.07 12.10 20.53
C GLY A 570 -12.40 12.83 21.69
N VAL A 571 -13.00 13.90 22.21
CA VAL A 571 -12.52 14.64 23.39
C VAL A 571 -12.41 13.74 24.63
N TRP A 572 -13.23 12.69 24.73
CA TRP A 572 -13.24 11.78 25.87
C TRP A 572 -11.96 10.93 26.00
N VAL A 573 -11.05 10.96 25.03
CA VAL A 573 -9.72 10.36 25.22
C VAL A 573 -8.87 11.14 26.23
N LEU A 574 -9.11 12.45 26.43
CA LEU A 574 -8.26 13.31 27.27
C LEU A 574 -8.17 12.85 28.74
N PRO A 575 -9.28 12.54 29.45
CA PRO A 575 -9.21 11.94 30.79
C PRO A 575 -8.37 10.65 30.82
N ILE A 576 -8.46 9.82 29.77
CA ILE A 576 -7.70 8.58 29.67
C ILE A 576 -6.20 8.86 29.53
N LEU A 577 -5.81 9.84 28.69
CA LEU A 577 -4.41 10.25 28.55
C LEU A 577 -3.86 10.82 29.86
N PHE A 578 -4.67 11.61 30.56
CA PHE A 578 -4.33 12.18 31.86
C PHE A 578 -4.04 11.09 32.89
N VAL A 579 -4.98 10.14 33.10
CA VAL A 579 -4.75 9.02 34.02
C VAL A 579 -3.60 8.12 33.55
N SER A 580 -3.48 7.87 32.24
CA SER A 580 -2.37 7.10 31.65
C SER A 580 -1.00 7.71 31.95
N HIS A 581 -0.91 9.05 32.06
CA HIS A 581 0.33 9.72 32.48
C HIS A 581 0.78 9.19 33.85
N PHE A 582 -0.10 9.23 34.86
CA PHE A 582 0.27 8.80 36.22
C PHE A 582 0.47 7.29 36.35
N VAL A 583 -0.11 6.49 35.44
CA VAL A 583 0.10 5.04 35.42
C VAL A 583 1.44 4.65 34.81
N PHE A 584 1.90 5.35 33.76
CA PHE A 584 3.06 4.91 32.96
C PHE A 584 4.23 5.90 32.88
N LYS A 585 4.02 7.17 33.19
CA LYS A 585 5.00 8.24 33.00
C LYS A 585 5.33 8.89 34.35
N LYS A 586 6.56 9.39 34.47
CA LYS A 586 7.08 9.98 35.73
C LYS A 586 7.24 11.50 35.69
N LYS A 587 7.30 12.09 34.50
CA LYS A 587 7.59 13.52 34.30
C LYS A 587 6.68 14.08 33.21
N ILE A 588 6.12 15.26 33.47
CA ILE A 588 5.45 16.08 32.47
C ILE A 588 6.52 16.65 31.53
N LYS A 589 6.28 16.56 30.22
CA LYS A 589 7.21 17.05 29.19
C LYS A 589 6.62 18.33 28.57
N ILE A 590 7.45 19.25 28.12
CA ILE A 590 6.96 20.45 27.42
C ILE A 590 6.18 20.10 26.14
N ASN A 591 6.50 18.96 25.51
CA ASN A 591 5.80 18.42 24.35
C ASN A 591 4.30 18.13 24.59
N TYR A 592 3.80 18.19 25.82
CA TYR A 592 2.35 18.13 26.07
C TYR A 592 1.62 19.36 25.48
N LEU A 593 2.31 20.49 25.31
CA LEU A 593 1.77 21.67 24.65
C LEU A 593 1.30 21.40 23.21
N TRP A 594 1.80 20.34 22.55
CA TRP A 594 1.30 19.94 21.24
C TRP A 594 -0.19 19.60 21.25
N PHE A 595 -0.75 19.14 22.37
CA PHE A 595 -2.19 18.86 22.51
C PHE A 595 -3.06 20.11 22.58
N LEU A 596 -2.47 21.30 22.73
CA LEU A 596 -3.20 22.57 22.67
C LEU A 596 -3.25 23.12 21.24
N ILE A 597 -2.16 22.98 20.49
CA ILE A 597 -1.99 23.62 19.18
C ILE A 597 -2.42 22.68 18.05
N LEU A 598 -1.87 21.46 17.99
CA LEU A 598 -2.04 20.59 16.82
C LEU A 598 -3.48 20.13 16.59
N PRO A 599 -4.29 19.80 17.62
CA PRO A 599 -5.67 19.43 17.39
C PRO A 599 -6.49 20.53 16.71
N VAL A 600 -6.26 21.79 17.08
CA VAL A 600 -6.93 22.95 16.46
C VAL A 600 -6.50 23.08 15.00
N VAL A 601 -5.19 23.01 14.72
CA VAL A 601 -4.66 23.09 13.35
C VAL A 601 -5.21 21.97 12.47
N VAL A 602 -5.20 20.74 12.97
CA VAL A 602 -5.74 19.58 12.25
C VAL A 602 -7.24 19.72 12.01
N TYR A 603 -8.00 20.15 13.03
CA TYR A 603 -9.44 20.36 12.92
C TYR A 603 -9.77 21.38 11.84
N LEU A 604 -9.14 22.56 11.87
CA LEU A 604 -9.32 23.60 10.85
C LEU A 604 -8.91 23.11 9.46
N ALA A 605 -7.80 22.35 9.35
CA ALA A 605 -7.36 21.80 8.08
C ALA A 605 -8.40 20.87 7.44
N THR A 606 -9.22 20.15 8.24
CA THR A 606 -10.30 19.33 7.69
C THR A 606 -11.44 20.14 7.06
N TYR A 607 -11.55 21.44 7.36
CA TYR A 607 -12.52 22.33 6.72
C TYR A 607 -11.94 23.05 5.48
N ALA A 608 -10.70 22.77 5.08
CA ALA A 608 -10.12 23.38 3.86
C ALA A 608 -11.03 23.25 2.61
N PRO A 609 -11.68 22.11 2.33
CA PRO A 609 -12.59 22.00 1.19
C PRO A 609 -13.81 22.93 1.25
N MET A 610 -14.29 23.27 2.44
CA MET A 610 -15.37 24.24 2.63
C MET A 610 -14.91 25.64 2.16
N PHE A 611 -13.74 26.09 2.62
CA PHE A 611 -13.19 27.38 2.22
C PHE A 611 -12.94 27.46 0.71
N LEU A 612 -12.54 26.34 0.09
CA LEU A 612 -12.34 26.26 -1.37
C LEU A 612 -13.64 26.38 -2.19
N THR A 613 -14.81 26.21 -1.57
CA THR A 613 -16.12 26.46 -2.23
C THR A 613 -16.57 27.93 -2.18
N GLY A 614 -15.73 28.84 -1.64
CA GLY A 614 -16.03 30.27 -1.52
C GLY A 614 -16.65 30.68 -0.18
N HIS A 615 -16.91 29.72 0.71
CA HIS A 615 -17.45 29.99 2.04
C HIS A 615 -16.40 30.58 2.99
N GLY A 616 -16.84 31.52 3.84
CA GLY A 616 -15.99 32.19 4.83
C GLY A 616 -16.00 31.55 6.22
N ILE A 617 -15.40 32.26 7.17
CA ILE A 617 -15.34 31.86 8.59
C ILE A 617 -16.71 31.89 9.28
N ASP A 618 -17.64 32.69 8.75
CA ASP A 618 -19.03 32.78 9.16
C ASP A 618 -19.75 31.44 9.01
N ILE A 619 -19.59 30.77 7.87
CA ILE A 619 -20.15 29.44 7.63
C ILE A 619 -19.48 28.40 8.53
N PHE A 620 -18.15 28.44 8.65
CA PHE A 620 -17.44 27.55 9.59
C PHE A 620 -18.03 27.64 11.00
N TRP A 621 -18.18 28.85 11.53
CA TRP A 621 -18.71 29.10 12.88
C TRP A 621 -20.19 28.73 12.98
N GLY A 622 -20.96 29.00 11.93
CA GLY A 622 -22.36 28.59 11.82
C GLY A 622 -22.51 27.07 11.91
N MET A 623 -21.69 26.29 11.20
CA MET A 623 -21.67 24.84 11.33
C MET A 623 -21.34 24.39 12.76
N GLN A 624 -20.39 25.05 13.45
CA GLN A 624 -20.10 24.72 14.85
C GLN A 624 -21.31 24.96 15.77
N LYS A 625 -22.01 26.09 15.59
CA LYS A 625 -23.25 26.39 16.34
C LYS A 625 -24.35 25.38 16.08
N GLN A 626 -24.50 24.96 14.82
CA GLN A 626 -25.51 23.97 14.45
C GLN A 626 -25.18 22.60 15.04
N MET A 627 -23.95 22.12 14.92
CA MET A 627 -23.51 20.88 15.58
C MET A 627 -23.77 20.92 17.09
N TRP A 628 -23.48 22.05 17.74
CA TRP A 628 -23.78 22.26 19.15
C TRP A 628 -25.29 22.19 19.44
N TRP A 629 -26.10 22.89 18.66
CA TRP A 629 -27.57 22.85 18.78
C TRP A 629 -28.11 21.43 18.60
N TYR A 630 -27.67 20.71 17.56
CA TYR A 630 -28.09 19.33 17.31
C TYR A 630 -27.77 18.40 18.48
N HIS A 631 -26.60 18.57 19.11
CA HIS A 631 -26.19 17.72 20.23
C HIS A 631 -26.80 18.11 21.58
N THR A 632 -27.35 19.31 21.73
CA THR A 632 -27.89 19.81 23.01
C THR A 632 -29.40 20.04 23.02
N GLN A 633 -30.02 20.25 21.87
CA GLN A 633 -31.42 20.69 21.75
C GLN A 633 -32.30 19.79 20.88
N LEU A 634 -31.74 18.83 20.13
CA LEU A 634 -32.54 17.95 19.26
C LEU A 634 -33.58 17.16 20.06
N LYS A 635 -34.86 17.38 19.72
CA LYS A 635 -35.99 16.56 20.17
C LYS A 635 -36.54 15.79 18.99
N ALA A 636 -36.25 14.49 18.95
CA ALA A 636 -36.70 13.59 17.91
C ALA A 636 -37.07 12.23 18.53
N THR A 637 -37.83 11.42 17.80
CA THR A 637 -38.14 10.03 18.15
C THR A 637 -37.72 9.13 17.00
N HIS A 638 -37.30 7.90 17.30
CA HIS A 638 -36.94 6.91 16.28
C HIS A 638 -37.24 5.50 16.80
N PRO A 639 -37.88 4.60 16.02
CA PRO A 639 -38.23 3.26 16.48
C PRO A 639 -37.04 2.45 17.00
N TYR A 640 -35.86 2.58 16.39
CA TYR A 640 -34.64 1.88 16.81
C TYR A 640 -33.78 2.64 17.84
N THR A 641 -34.30 3.71 18.47
CA THR A 641 -33.58 4.35 19.59
C THR A 641 -33.32 3.33 20.70
N SER A 642 -32.16 3.42 21.36
CA SER A 642 -31.80 2.54 22.48
C SER A 642 -31.16 3.29 23.64
N SER A 643 -31.54 2.90 24.85
CA SER A 643 -31.08 3.52 26.10
C SER A 643 -29.65 3.09 26.43
N TRP A 644 -28.84 4.02 26.91
CA TRP A 644 -27.41 3.79 27.21
C TRP A 644 -27.16 2.57 28.09
N TRP A 645 -27.97 2.37 29.15
CA TRP A 645 -27.81 1.28 30.11
C TRP A 645 -28.06 -0.10 29.50
N SER A 646 -28.75 -0.18 28.36
CA SER A 646 -29.14 -1.44 27.71
C SER A 646 -28.03 -2.00 26.82
N TRP A 647 -27.02 -1.20 26.47
CA TRP A 647 -25.97 -1.57 25.51
C TRP A 647 -25.05 -2.70 25.98
N PRO A 648 -24.53 -2.72 27.23
CA PRO A 648 -23.65 -3.79 27.68
C PRO A 648 -24.32 -5.18 27.69
N PHE A 649 -25.65 -5.20 27.77
CA PHE A 649 -26.45 -6.43 27.80
C PHE A 649 -26.88 -6.92 26.41
N LEU A 650 -26.59 -6.15 25.34
CA LEU A 650 -27.17 -6.36 24.01
C LEU A 650 -28.71 -6.43 24.05
N ALA A 651 -29.38 -5.65 24.91
CA ALA A 651 -30.83 -5.79 25.06
C ALA A 651 -31.63 -5.32 23.82
N ARG A 652 -31.07 -4.37 23.05
CA ARG A 652 -31.70 -3.79 21.85
C ARG A 652 -30.64 -3.51 20.76
N PRO A 653 -30.36 -4.50 19.89
CA PRO A 653 -29.68 -4.33 18.61
C PRO A 653 -30.31 -3.25 17.73
N ILE A 654 -29.56 -2.79 16.73
CA ILE A 654 -30.06 -1.83 15.74
C ILE A 654 -30.13 -2.50 14.38
N TYR A 655 -31.29 -2.37 13.75
CA TYR A 655 -31.50 -2.75 12.38
C TYR A 655 -31.03 -1.65 11.42
N LEU A 656 -30.17 -1.99 10.46
CA LEU A 656 -29.59 -1.03 9.51
C LEU A 656 -30.14 -1.22 8.08
N TYR A 657 -30.39 -2.45 7.65
CA TYR A 657 -30.73 -2.74 6.26
C TYR A 657 -31.56 -4.01 6.10
N THR A 658 -32.45 -3.99 5.10
CA THR A 658 -33.21 -5.13 4.59
C THR A 658 -33.21 -5.15 3.08
N SER A 659 -33.08 -6.31 2.46
CA SER A 659 -33.50 -6.52 1.08
C SER A 659 -34.98 -6.92 1.03
N ASN A 660 -35.55 -6.86 -0.17
CA ASN A 660 -36.77 -7.61 -0.48
C ASN A 660 -36.49 -9.11 -0.32
N GLU A 661 -37.53 -9.85 0.08
CA GLU A 661 -37.49 -11.30 0.08
C GLU A 661 -37.60 -11.83 -1.34
N VAL A 662 -36.67 -12.70 -1.74
CA VAL A 662 -36.68 -13.34 -3.06
C VAL A 662 -36.35 -14.82 -2.89
N GLY A 663 -37.28 -15.70 -3.29
CA GLY A 663 -37.07 -17.15 -3.21
C GLY A 663 -36.90 -17.70 -1.80
N GLY A 664 -37.60 -17.13 -0.80
CA GLY A 664 -37.51 -17.53 0.61
C GLY A 664 -36.19 -17.13 1.30
N ALA A 665 -35.43 -16.22 0.70
CA ALA A 665 -34.19 -15.68 1.23
C ALA A 665 -34.21 -14.15 1.31
N VAL A 666 -33.46 -13.62 2.28
CA VAL A 666 -33.40 -12.20 2.60
C VAL A 666 -31.99 -11.83 3.08
N SER A 667 -31.57 -10.60 2.79
CA SER A 667 -30.35 -10.01 3.32
C SER A 667 -30.70 -8.94 4.35
N ARG A 668 -30.13 -9.05 5.55
CA ARG A 668 -30.30 -8.10 6.65
C ARG A 668 -28.97 -7.68 7.23
N ILE A 669 -28.90 -6.44 7.72
CA ILE A 669 -27.74 -5.94 8.48
C ILE A 669 -28.20 -5.44 9.84
N TYR A 670 -27.69 -6.05 10.91
CA TYR A 670 -27.90 -5.58 12.28
C TYR A 670 -26.58 -5.18 12.94
N ALA A 671 -26.54 -3.99 13.52
CA ALA A 671 -25.46 -3.59 14.42
C ALA A 671 -25.71 -4.23 15.78
N MET A 672 -24.97 -5.31 16.07
CA MET A 672 -24.97 -5.99 17.35
C MET A 672 -23.63 -6.65 17.62
N GLY A 673 -23.30 -6.81 18.90
CA GLY A 673 -22.09 -7.49 19.33
C GLY A 673 -22.18 -9.01 19.24
N ASN A 674 -21.04 -9.67 19.43
CA ASN A 674 -21.01 -11.10 19.67
C ASN A 674 -21.39 -11.36 21.14
N PRO A 675 -22.46 -12.12 21.44
CA PRO A 675 -22.96 -12.27 22.81
C PRO A 675 -21.90 -12.74 23.82
N ILE A 676 -21.01 -13.67 23.44
CA ILE A 676 -19.96 -14.13 24.36
C ILE A 676 -18.89 -13.05 24.61
N VAL A 677 -18.62 -12.19 23.64
CA VAL A 677 -17.68 -11.07 23.80
C VAL A 677 -18.30 -9.98 24.65
N PHE A 678 -19.59 -9.65 24.44
CA PHE A 678 -20.30 -8.66 25.23
C PHE A 678 -20.51 -9.11 26.67
N TRP A 679 -21.15 -10.25 26.89
CA TRP A 679 -21.48 -10.73 28.23
C TRP A 679 -20.24 -11.22 28.98
N GLY A 680 -19.37 -11.98 28.31
CA GLY A 680 -18.09 -12.40 28.88
C GLY A 680 -17.16 -11.21 29.15
N GLY A 681 -17.18 -10.20 28.27
CA GLY A 681 -16.47 -8.94 28.47
C GLY A 681 -17.00 -8.12 29.64
N LEU A 682 -18.32 -8.01 29.80
CA LEU A 682 -18.95 -7.30 30.91
C LEU A 682 -18.65 -7.99 32.24
N ALA A 683 -18.79 -9.32 32.29
CA ALA A 683 -18.35 -10.11 33.45
C ALA A 683 -16.85 -9.89 33.72
N SER A 684 -16.03 -9.81 32.68
CA SER A 684 -14.60 -9.53 32.82
C SER A 684 -14.31 -8.14 33.35
N ILE A 685 -15.10 -7.11 33.00
CA ILE A 685 -14.99 -5.76 33.59
C ILE A 685 -15.28 -5.81 35.09
N ILE A 686 -16.36 -6.49 35.51
CA ILE A 686 -16.74 -6.63 36.93
C ILE A 686 -15.65 -7.38 37.71
N VAL A 687 -15.19 -8.54 37.22
CA VAL A 687 -14.13 -9.31 37.88
C VAL A 687 -12.82 -8.52 37.92
N SER A 688 -12.50 -7.80 36.84
CA SER A 688 -11.34 -6.93 36.79
C SER A 688 -11.42 -5.78 37.79
N PHE A 689 -12.61 -5.25 38.06
CA PHE A 689 -12.83 -4.23 39.09
C PHE A 689 -12.55 -4.79 40.49
N VAL A 690 -13.10 -5.95 40.82
CA VAL A 690 -12.80 -6.65 42.08
C VAL A 690 -11.30 -6.91 42.24
N TYR A 691 -10.63 -7.38 41.18
CA TYR A 691 -9.18 -7.60 41.20
C TYR A 691 -8.38 -6.31 41.34
N THR A 692 -8.85 -5.22 40.74
CA THR A 692 -8.22 -3.91 40.87
C THR A 692 -8.29 -3.43 42.32
N LEU A 693 -9.43 -3.58 42.99
CA LEU A 693 -9.57 -3.21 44.40
C LEU A 693 -8.73 -4.11 45.31
N LYS A 694 -8.81 -5.44 45.13
CA LYS A 694 -8.12 -6.43 45.97
C LYS A 694 -6.60 -6.40 45.81
N PHE A 695 -6.09 -6.27 44.59
CA PHE A 695 -4.67 -6.40 44.27
C PHE A 695 -4.01 -5.07 43.83
N ARG A 696 -4.75 -3.96 43.82
CA ARG A 696 -4.26 -2.60 43.48
C ARG A 696 -3.57 -2.53 42.10
N ILE A 697 -4.10 -3.24 41.10
CA ILE A 697 -3.51 -3.34 39.76
C ILE A 697 -3.84 -2.09 38.93
N LYS A 698 -2.99 -1.05 39.00
CA LYS A 698 -3.18 0.24 38.28
C LYS A 698 -3.47 0.10 36.79
N LYS A 699 -2.82 -0.86 36.11
CA LYS A 699 -3.02 -1.11 34.67
C LYS A 699 -4.45 -1.56 34.36
N LEU A 700 -5.02 -2.39 35.24
CA LEU A 700 -6.37 -2.90 35.10
C LEU A 700 -7.40 -1.82 35.46
N ALA A 701 -7.09 -1.01 36.48
CA ALA A 701 -7.84 0.20 36.81
C ALA A 701 -7.96 1.13 35.59
N LEU A 702 -6.87 1.32 34.85
CA LEU A 702 -6.88 2.14 33.63
C LEU A 702 -7.79 1.56 32.54
N ILE A 703 -7.83 0.24 32.34
CA ILE A 703 -8.73 -0.39 31.36
C ILE A 703 -10.19 -0.14 31.73
N ILE A 704 -10.55 -0.34 33.01
CA ILE A 704 -11.92 -0.11 33.51
C ILE A 704 -12.28 1.36 33.41
N PHE A 705 -11.38 2.25 33.82
CA PHE A 705 -11.57 3.70 33.71
C PHE A 705 -11.80 4.10 32.25
N SER A 706 -11.00 3.58 31.32
CA SER A 706 -11.15 3.86 29.88
C SER A 706 -12.49 3.38 29.33
N TYR A 707 -12.94 2.18 29.73
CA TYR A 707 -14.26 1.66 29.41
C TYR A 707 -15.38 2.59 29.91
N LEU A 708 -15.30 3.02 31.18
CA LEU A 708 -16.32 3.89 31.79
C LEU A 708 -16.35 5.28 31.16
N VAL A 709 -15.20 5.86 30.80
CA VAL A 709 -15.12 7.17 30.16
C VAL A 709 -15.84 7.21 28.81
N PHE A 710 -15.85 6.11 28.05
CA PHE A 710 -16.60 6.03 26.80
C PHE A 710 -18.04 5.56 26.95
N PHE A 711 -18.42 5.05 28.13
CA PHE A 711 -19.76 4.51 28.39
C PHE A 711 -20.65 5.48 29.18
N VAL A 712 -20.20 5.91 30.36
CA VAL A 712 -21.01 6.63 31.36
C VAL A 712 -21.49 8.00 30.88
N PRO A 713 -20.72 8.82 30.13
CA PRO A 713 -21.20 10.15 29.72
C PRO A 713 -22.50 10.13 28.90
N TRP A 714 -22.82 9.02 28.24
CA TRP A 714 -24.08 8.87 27.50
C TRP A 714 -25.31 8.91 28.39
N ALA A 715 -25.18 8.63 29.70
CA ALA A 715 -26.29 8.75 30.65
C ALA A 715 -26.83 10.19 30.77
N ALA A 716 -26.01 11.19 30.45
CA ALA A 716 -26.36 12.60 30.50
C ALA A 716 -26.74 13.17 29.12
N SER A 717 -26.85 12.34 28.08
CA SER A 717 -27.21 12.81 26.74
C SER A 717 -28.67 13.28 26.69
N PRO A 718 -28.95 14.51 26.23
CA PRO A 718 -30.31 15.05 26.15
C PRO A 718 -31.10 14.59 24.92
N ARG A 719 -30.46 13.86 23.99
CA ARG A 719 -31.03 13.47 22.69
C ARG A 719 -31.12 11.95 22.53
N ILE A 720 -31.84 11.52 21.50
CA ILE A 720 -31.90 10.11 21.08
C ILE A 720 -30.50 9.52 20.83
N MET A 721 -30.35 8.24 21.17
CA MET A 721 -29.10 7.51 21.09
C MET A 721 -29.32 6.09 20.56
N PHE A 722 -28.20 5.48 20.22
CA PHE A 722 -28.14 4.24 19.46
C PHE A 722 -26.95 3.40 19.95
N LEU A 723 -27.07 2.07 19.90
CA LEU A 723 -26.06 1.10 20.34
C LEU A 723 -24.65 1.38 19.80
N TYR A 724 -24.50 1.88 18.58
CA TYR A 724 -23.18 2.18 18.03
C TYR A 724 -22.40 3.28 18.79
N HIS A 725 -23.07 4.10 19.62
CA HIS A 725 -22.40 5.06 20.52
C HIS A 725 -21.55 4.36 21.59
N TYR A 726 -21.83 3.09 21.87
CA TYR A 726 -21.07 2.23 22.77
C TYR A 726 -19.77 1.68 22.16
N LEU A 727 -19.59 1.80 20.84
CA LEU A 727 -18.44 1.24 20.10
C LEU A 727 -17.07 1.59 20.71
N PRO A 728 -16.78 2.84 21.14
CA PRO A 728 -15.48 3.19 21.74
C PRO A 728 -15.16 2.47 23.06
N SER A 729 -16.16 1.89 23.72
CA SER A 729 -15.97 1.10 24.96
C SER A 729 -15.51 -0.33 24.68
N ILE A 730 -15.81 -0.89 23.50
CA ILE A 730 -15.56 -2.30 23.13
C ILE A 730 -14.07 -2.70 23.15
N PRO A 731 -13.11 -1.87 22.69
CA PRO A 731 -11.68 -2.21 22.83
C PRO A 731 -11.26 -2.51 24.27
N PHE A 732 -11.77 -1.74 25.23
CA PHE A 732 -11.43 -1.87 26.65
C PHE A 732 -12.16 -3.04 27.29
N LEU A 733 -13.40 -3.31 26.87
CA LEU A 733 -14.13 -4.54 27.18
C LEU A 733 -13.34 -5.79 26.73
N ALA A 734 -12.86 -5.80 25.48
CA ALA A 734 -12.06 -6.89 24.91
C ALA A 734 -10.70 -7.03 25.61
N MET A 735 -10.09 -5.93 26.06
CA MET A 735 -8.87 -5.96 26.88
C MET A 735 -9.10 -6.59 28.25
N ALA A 736 -10.22 -6.30 28.91
CA ALA A 736 -10.58 -6.95 30.17
C ALA A 736 -10.81 -8.45 29.99
N LEU A 737 -11.53 -8.86 28.92
CA LEU A 737 -11.73 -10.27 28.58
C LEU A 737 -10.40 -10.98 28.32
N GLY A 738 -9.54 -10.39 27.49
CA GLY A 738 -8.21 -10.93 27.20
C GLY A 738 -7.35 -11.10 28.46
N TYR A 739 -7.45 -10.18 29.43
CA TYR A 739 -6.77 -10.29 30.72
C TYR A 739 -7.27 -11.48 31.55
N ILE A 740 -8.59 -11.69 31.65
CA ILE A 740 -9.18 -12.80 32.41
C ILE A 740 -8.85 -14.15 31.76
N LEU A 741 -8.98 -14.26 30.44
CA LEU A 741 -8.59 -15.47 29.68
C LEU A 741 -7.10 -15.76 29.83
N ARG A 742 -6.24 -14.73 29.77
CA ARG A 742 -4.80 -14.90 29.97
C ARG A 742 -4.46 -15.43 31.37
N ARG A 743 -5.25 -15.06 32.38
CA ARG A 743 -5.08 -15.50 33.77
C ARG A 743 -5.59 -16.92 34.01
N ASN A 744 -6.59 -17.37 33.24
CA ASN A 744 -7.11 -18.74 33.28
C ASN A 744 -7.04 -19.41 31.90
N LEU A 745 -5.87 -19.98 31.60
CA LEU A 745 -5.56 -20.56 30.28
C LEU A 745 -6.56 -21.65 29.85
N LYS A 746 -7.19 -22.35 30.81
CA LYS A 746 -8.19 -23.40 30.52
C LYS A 746 -9.45 -22.83 29.83
N LEU A 747 -9.73 -21.54 30.03
CA LEU A 747 -10.89 -20.88 29.42
C LEU A 747 -10.63 -20.38 28.00
N ILE A 748 -9.36 -20.31 27.56
CA ILE A 748 -9.01 -19.75 26.23
C ILE A 748 -9.68 -20.54 25.12
N VAL A 749 -9.46 -21.85 25.07
CA VAL A 749 -9.98 -22.69 23.98
C VAL A 749 -11.52 -22.66 23.96
N PRO A 750 -12.24 -22.91 25.07
CA PRO A 750 -13.70 -22.81 25.07
C PRO A 750 -14.21 -21.43 24.64
N ALA A 751 -13.65 -20.34 25.19
CA ALA A 751 -14.12 -18.99 24.89
C ALA A 751 -13.89 -18.59 23.43
N VAL A 752 -12.70 -18.89 22.89
CA VAL A 752 -12.37 -18.59 21.48
C VAL A 752 -13.21 -19.44 20.54
N THR A 753 -13.41 -20.74 20.84
CA THR A 753 -14.25 -21.62 20.03
C THR A 753 -15.69 -21.13 20.01
N ILE A 754 -16.28 -20.81 21.17
CA ILE A 754 -17.64 -20.26 21.24
C ILE A 754 -17.74 -18.93 20.49
N ALA A 755 -16.77 -18.03 20.68
CA ALA A 755 -16.75 -16.75 19.98
C ALA A 755 -16.69 -16.92 18.46
N LEU A 756 -15.88 -17.87 17.97
CA LEU A 756 -15.79 -18.18 16.55
C LEU A 756 -17.06 -18.82 16.00
N LEU A 757 -17.68 -19.75 16.73
CA LEU A 757 -18.95 -20.37 16.32
C LEU A 757 -20.07 -19.33 16.24
N LEU A 758 -20.20 -18.47 17.26
CA LEU A 758 -21.17 -17.37 17.25
C LEU A 758 -20.85 -16.35 16.17
N PHE A 759 -19.57 -16.09 15.90
CA PHE A 759 -19.18 -15.23 14.78
C PHE A 759 -19.66 -15.84 13.46
N LEU A 760 -19.37 -17.12 13.18
CA LEU A 760 -19.78 -17.79 11.95
C LEU A 760 -21.32 -17.82 11.81
N TYR A 761 -22.02 -18.01 12.92
CA TYR A 761 -23.49 -18.01 12.96
C TYR A 761 -24.09 -16.62 12.66
N PHE A 762 -23.60 -15.55 13.28
CA PHE A 762 -24.14 -14.20 13.07
C PHE A 762 -23.50 -13.42 11.91
N TYR A 763 -22.36 -13.87 11.38
CA TYR A 763 -21.63 -13.17 10.31
C TYR A 763 -22.49 -12.87 9.07
N PRO A 764 -23.36 -13.77 8.58
CA PRO A 764 -24.26 -13.43 7.47
C PRO A 764 -25.11 -12.19 7.74
N HIS A 765 -25.58 -12.03 8.98
CA HIS A 765 -26.37 -10.89 9.44
C HIS A 765 -25.55 -9.63 9.68
N TRP A 766 -24.25 -9.74 9.93
CA TRP A 766 -23.35 -8.60 10.06
C TRP A 766 -22.80 -8.12 8.71
N ALA A 767 -22.65 -9.03 7.76
CA ALA A 767 -22.07 -8.75 6.44
C ALA A 767 -23.13 -8.47 5.36
N GLY A 768 -24.41 -8.66 5.64
CA GLY A 768 -25.51 -8.49 4.67
C GLY A 768 -25.51 -9.59 3.61
N LEU A 769 -25.20 -10.82 3.99
CA LEU A 769 -25.30 -11.97 3.10
C LEU A 769 -26.77 -12.40 2.94
N ASN A 770 -27.11 -12.91 1.77
CA ASN A 770 -28.44 -13.45 1.52
C ASN A 770 -28.59 -14.80 2.23
N ILE A 771 -29.62 -14.96 3.05
CA ILE A 771 -29.85 -16.16 3.88
C ILE A 771 -31.31 -16.60 3.85
N PRO A 772 -31.60 -17.90 4.05
CA PRO A 772 -32.98 -18.38 4.18
C PRO A 772 -33.70 -17.75 5.38
N LEU A 773 -35.01 -17.53 5.27
CA LEU A 773 -35.86 -17.00 6.35
C LEU A 773 -35.76 -17.78 7.68
N VAL A 774 -35.61 -19.10 7.62
CA VAL A 774 -35.45 -19.95 8.81
C VAL A 774 -34.18 -19.59 9.59
N LEU A 775 -33.08 -19.30 8.88
CA LEU A 775 -31.85 -18.89 9.51
C LEU A 775 -31.97 -17.48 10.09
N ASP A 776 -32.58 -16.56 9.34
CA ASP A 776 -32.81 -15.20 9.80
C ASP A 776 -33.63 -15.14 11.11
N THR A 777 -34.77 -15.83 11.13
CA THR A 777 -35.65 -15.87 12.31
C THR A 777 -34.96 -16.48 13.53
N SER A 778 -33.95 -17.33 13.34
CA SER A 778 -33.18 -17.93 14.44
C SER A 778 -32.25 -16.94 15.14
N TYR A 779 -31.86 -15.84 14.50
CA TYR A 779 -30.94 -14.86 15.08
C TYR A 779 -31.53 -14.05 16.23
N TYR A 780 -32.86 -13.96 16.32
CA TYR A 780 -33.55 -13.18 17.34
C TYR A 780 -33.73 -13.98 18.63
N TRP A 781 -32.66 -14.12 19.41
CA TRP A 781 -32.67 -14.85 20.68
C TRP A 781 -33.62 -14.24 21.72
N PHE A 782 -33.80 -12.92 21.67
CA PHE A 782 -34.77 -12.19 22.49
C PHE A 782 -35.77 -11.49 21.58
N SER A 783 -37.02 -11.34 22.04
CA SER A 783 -38.06 -10.62 21.31
C SER A 783 -37.68 -9.17 21.03
N SER A 784 -36.89 -8.56 21.91
CA SER A 784 -36.38 -7.19 21.78
C SER A 784 -35.30 -7.01 20.71
N TRP A 785 -34.84 -8.09 20.07
CA TRP A 785 -33.88 -8.04 18.96
C TRP A 785 -34.53 -7.88 17.59
N ARG A 786 -35.86 -8.00 17.52
CA ARG A 786 -36.63 -7.83 16.29
C ARG A 786 -36.81 -6.35 15.93
#